data_AF-A0A932T1U7-F1
#
_entry.id   AF-A0A932T1U7-F1
#
_cell.length_a   1.000
_cell.length_b   1.000
_cell.length_c   1.000
_cell.angle_alpha   90.00
_cell.angle_beta   90.00
_cell.angle_gamma   90.00
#
_symmetry.space_group_name_H-M   'P 1'
#
loop_
_entity.id
_entity.type
_entity.pdbx_description
1 polymer ?
#
loop_
_entity_poly.entity_id
_entity_poly.type
_entity_poly.pdbx_seq_one_letter_code
_entity_poly.pdbx_strand_id
1 'polypeptide(L)'
;MAKRTKSAKKTTAKRPKSARGAKPSPNKSAARPKARKMHQPPPRRRKAPLERAQDLIERAFVTADPERQFELTQRALEASADCADAYTMLSRFVADRRQALVLLEQGLRAAERTLGEKKSQLVGHYWHILETRPYMRARLALAECLWQLGRRQESVENYLAMLRLNPGDSQGVRYVVADHLLDLNRDDDFDALLEQYDEPSTFLTFARLLREFRRSGDSPAARSLLGQAIGRNRFVVPLLLEIEVLPDHRPDSYTIGSRSEAQLYVGDLARAWKQTPGAITWLRTSVELESGKPEKPPKGPTAAVKKQLAGVPQRYEAIWQATVSRLPTWLREGGRMVRPWSILIVDHTEHKIVGQDVLTREPDADLLFDCLAQTMRKPQYGKPQRPSEIQVRDEPIWNAVQTHLQEIGVDCIYRPQLEEADYVQSEMQNMMALERQSPALVDIENFHSSQGANFFQAAADYFRRAPWQRVPSDTAIRIDCPQLAEFGAARWFAIVLGQGGQTFGLALYSELGDVQRLCGGCCSPGDGSTTGTCLSMLFGEAFEVPIGDLLAAEKHHWPIAGPESYPLVLCAEDTSSPRTAQPWELQLLEASLRAVPDFVEQHPYYDDSAAAARVPMIAGPLKFTLSWVDAGCGSECGECENHE
;
A
#
# COMPACT_ATOMS: atom_id res chain seq x y z
N MET A 1 30.96 -35.20 39.33
CA MET A 1 31.96 -34.79 40.34
C MET A 1 31.67 -33.37 40.79
N ALA A 2 32.04 -32.98 42.03
CA ALA A 2 31.59 -31.73 42.65
C ALA A 2 32.74 -30.82 43.14
N LYS A 3 32.51 -29.49 43.11
CA LYS A 3 33.01 -28.40 43.99
C LYS A 3 32.51 -27.06 43.37
N ARG A 4 31.77 -26.13 44.01
CA ARG A 4 31.93 -25.35 45.28
C ARG A 4 33.22 -24.49 45.29
N THR A 5 33.27 -23.19 45.70
CA THR A 5 32.28 -22.23 46.28
C THR A 5 32.88 -20.79 46.39
N LYS A 6 32.02 -19.80 46.77
CA LYS A 6 32.26 -18.43 47.33
C LYS A 6 32.02 -17.29 46.31
N SER A 7 31.09 -16.34 46.45
CA SER A 7 30.28 -15.76 47.55
C SER A 7 31.00 -14.76 48.48
N ALA A 8 30.55 -13.50 48.45
CA ALA A 8 30.86 -12.40 49.37
C ALA A 8 29.60 -11.56 49.65
N LYS A 9 29.54 -10.86 50.80
CA LYS A 9 28.30 -10.44 51.47
C LYS A 9 28.02 -8.91 51.44
N LYS A 10 26.72 -8.56 51.51
CA LYS A 10 26.19 -7.26 51.98
C LYS A 10 26.60 -6.96 53.43
N THR A 11 26.71 -5.67 53.79
CA THR A 11 26.34 -5.16 55.13
C THR A 11 25.83 -3.71 55.09
N THR A 12 24.80 -3.41 55.88
CA THR A 12 24.18 -2.09 56.08
C THR A 12 24.04 -1.79 57.59
N ALA A 13 24.31 -0.55 58.03
CA ALA A 13 23.95 -0.01 59.35
C ALA A 13 24.05 1.54 59.31
N LYS A 14 22.98 2.33 59.54
CA LYS A 14 22.21 2.67 60.78
C LYS A 14 22.82 3.78 61.65
N ARG A 15 22.03 4.85 61.86
CA ARG A 15 22.26 6.01 62.76
C ARG A 15 22.13 5.64 64.25
N PRO A 16 22.65 6.49 65.14
CA PRO A 16 22.00 6.81 66.43
C PRO A 16 21.56 8.30 66.54
N LYS A 17 20.89 8.63 67.66
CA LYS A 17 20.30 9.95 68.02
C LYS A 17 20.68 10.33 69.46
N SER A 18 20.41 11.59 69.85
CA SER A 18 20.31 12.15 71.23
C SER A 18 21.64 12.50 71.96
N ALA A 19 21.71 13.42 72.94
CA ALA A 19 20.91 14.63 73.26
C ALA A 19 21.58 15.50 74.37
N ARG A 20 21.23 16.80 74.41
CA ARG A 20 21.22 17.77 75.56
C ARG A 20 22.50 18.04 76.41
N GLY A 21 22.80 19.33 76.61
CA GLY A 21 23.64 19.86 77.71
C GLY A 21 23.95 21.37 77.58
N ALA A 22 23.90 22.14 78.68
CA ALA A 22 24.22 23.59 78.76
C ALA A 22 25.05 23.84 80.04
N LYS A 23 25.62 25.01 80.39
CA LYS A 23 25.46 26.48 80.13
C LYS A 23 26.83 27.13 80.54
N PRO A 24 27.04 28.47 80.73
CA PRO A 24 26.46 29.71 80.19
C PRO A 24 27.54 30.69 79.60
N SER A 25 27.14 31.91 79.21
CA SER A 25 28.01 33.01 78.72
C SER A 25 28.67 33.84 79.85
N PRO A 26 29.50 34.86 79.50
CA PRO A 26 29.04 36.22 79.83
C PRO A 26 29.22 37.29 78.73
N ASN A 27 28.11 37.98 78.46
CA ASN A 27 27.92 39.39 78.09
C ASN A 27 29.13 40.29 77.74
N LYS A 28 29.10 40.91 76.55
CA LYS A 28 29.42 42.34 76.32
C LYS A 28 28.45 42.94 75.30
N SER A 29 28.23 44.25 75.38
CA SER A 29 27.00 44.92 74.94
C SER A 29 27.10 45.75 73.65
N ALA A 30 25.94 45.86 72.99
CA ALA A 30 25.44 47.02 72.23
C ALA A 30 26.24 47.61 71.04
N ALA A 31 25.80 47.27 69.83
CA ALA A 31 25.68 48.21 68.71
C ALA A 31 24.49 47.82 67.80
N ARG A 32 23.60 48.77 67.46
CA ARG A 32 22.48 48.54 66.52
C ARG A 32 22.97 48.61 65.07
N PRO A 33 22.76 47.60 64.21
CA PRO A 33 22.94 47.76 62.77
C PRO A 33 21.73 48.48 62.14
N LYS A 34 21.99 49.42 61.22
CA LYS A 34 20.95 50.12 60.45
C LYS A 34 20.24 49.15 59.50
N ALA A 35 18.92 49.30 59.34
CA ALA A 35 18.13 48.45 58.46
C ALA A 35 18.61 48.54 57.00
N ARG A 36 19.04 47.39 56.46
CA ARG A 36 19.46 47.25 55.06
C ARG A 36 18.19 47.25 54.20
N LYS A 37 17.97 48.30 53.40
CA LYS A 37 16.81 48.40 52.50
C LYS A 37 16.74 47.15 51.61
N MET A 38 15.67 46.37 51.72
CA MET A 38 15.36 45.33 50.74
C MET A 38 15.19 46.02 49.38
N HIS A 39 15.95 45.58 48.37
CA HIS A 39 15.61 45.91 46.99
C HIS A 39 14.24 45.29 46.70
N GLN A 40 13.27 46.13 46.39
CA GLN A 40 12.04 45.66 45.75
C GLN A 40 12.43 45.10 44.37
N PRO A 41 11.85 43.96 43.93
CA PRO A 41 12.01 43.54 42.55
C PRO A 41 11.48 44.65 41.63
N PRO A 42 12.08 44.85 40.44
CA PRO A 42 11.64 45.89 39.52
C PRO A 42 10.15 45.69 39.16
N PRO A 43 9.38 46.78 38.95
CA PRO A 43 7.98 46.68 38.63
C PRO A 43 7.79 45.80 37.39
N ARG A 44 6.85 44.84 37.46
CA ARG A 44 6.54 43.94 36.34
C ARG A 44 6.16 44.79 35.11
N ARG A 45 7.04 44.79 34.10
CA ARG A 45 6.77 45.41 32.79
C ARG A 45 5.45 44.83 32.27
N ARG A 46 4.51 45.68 31.84
CA ARG A 46 3.32 45.21 31.12
C ARG A 46 3.82 44.55 29.83
N LYS A 47 3.59 43.25 29.70
CA LYS A 47 3.91 42.46 28.50
C LYS A 47 3.24 43.07 27.27
N ALA A 48 3.88 42.95 26.12
CA ALA A 48 3.26 43.36 24.85
C ALA A 48 2.01 42.50 24.57
N PRO A 49 1.02 42.98 23.80
CA PRO A 49 -0.18 42.19 23.49
C PRO A 49 0.14 40.81 22.89
N LEU A 50 1.08 40.76 21.92
CA LEU A 50 1.58 39.52 21.33
C LEU A 50 2.32 38.62 22.33
N GLU A 51 3.18 39.18 23.20
CA GLU A 51 3.89 38.41 24.24
C GLU A 51 2.91 37.77 25.23
N ARG A 52 1.80 38.45 25.51
CA ARG A 52 0.71 37.96 26.37
C ARG A 52 -0.15 36.91 25.66
N ALA A 53 -0.34 37.03 24.35
CA ALA A 53 -0.98 36.00 23.53
C ALA A 53 -0.11 34.73 23.47
N GLN A 54 1.22 34.89 23.36
CA GLN A 54 2.17 33.77 23.37
C GLN A 54 2.16 33.03 24.72
N ASP A 55 2.13 33.74 25.87
CA ASP A 55 1.94 33.11 27.19
C ASP A 55 0.65 32.28 27.29
N LEU A 56 -0.42 32.69 26.59
CA LEU A 56 -1.71 31.99 26.60
C LEU A 56 -1.67 30.74 25.71
N ILE A 57 -1.06 30.82 24.53
CA ILE A 57 -0.98 29.68 23.62
C ILE A 57 0.03 28.63 24.10
N GLU A 58 1.15 29.03 24.71
CA GLU A 58 2.08 28.11 25.38
C GLU A 58 1.39 27.31 26.49
N ARG A 59 0.44 27.91 27.20
CA ARG A 59 -0.41 27.20 28.17
C ARG A 59 -1.44 26.31 27.51
N ALA A 60 -2.02 26.72 26.38
CA ALA A 60 -2.96 25.90 25.61
C ALA A 60 -2.29 24.61 25.09
N PHE A 61 -1.06 24.70 24.57
CA PHE A 61 -0.29 23.54 24.08
C PHE A 61 -0.04 22.44 25.13
N VAL A 62 -0.05 22.78 26.44
CA VAL A 62 0.15 21.82 27.54
C VAL A 62 -1.12 21.55 28.37
N THR A 63 -2.25 22.09 27.93
CA THR A 63 -3.56 21.82 28.55
C THR A 63 -4.18 20.60 27.88
N ALA A 64 -4.56 19.60 28.67
CA ALA A 64 -5.19 18.37 28.17
C ALA A 64 -6.70 18.51 27.88
N ASP A 65 -7.37 19.39 28.62
CA ASP A 65 -8.80 19.71 28.48
C ASP A 65 -9.07 20.50 27.18
N PRO A 66 -9.84 19.95 26.21
CA PRO A 66 -10.12 20.61 24.93
C PRO A 66 -10.90 21.92 25.06
N GLU A 67 -11.91 22.00 25.93
CA GLU A 67 -12.69 23.24 26.12
C GLU A 67 -11.78 24.35 26.64
N ARG A 68 -10.93 24.01 27.61
CA ARG A 68 -9.98 24.97 28.18
C ARG A 68 -8.86 25.35 27.21
N GLN A 69 -8.41 24.43 26.38
CA GLN A 69 -7.46 24.70 25.30
C GLN A 69 -8.07 25.66 24.27
N PHE A 70 -9.34 25.47 23.89
CA PHE A 70 -10.10 26.37 23.02
C PHE A 70 -10.26 27.77 23.63
N GLU A 71 -10.68 27.89 24.90
CA GLU A 71 -10.82 29.18 25.59
C GLU A 71 -9.48 29.94 25.65
N LEU A 72 -8.38 29.25 26.00
CA LEU A 72 -7.05 29.86 26.04
C LEU A 72 -6.60 30.35 24.65
N THR A 73 -6.98 29.61 23.59
CA THR A 73 -6.68 29.94 22.20
C THR A 73 -7.47 31.16 21.72
N GLN A 74 -8.77 31.22 21.98
CA GLN A 74 -9.60 32.40 21.69
C GLN A 74 -9.05 33.65 22.39
N ARG A 75 -8.72 33.52 23.68
CA ARG A 75 -8.14 34.62 24.49
C ARG A 75 -6.75 35.04 24.02
N ALA A 76 -5.99 34.17 23.35
CA ALA A 76 -4.74 34.54 22.71
C ALA A 76 -4.99 35.43 21.47
N LEU A 77 -6.00 35.11 20.64
CA LEU A 77 -6.41 35.93 19.50
C LEU A 77 -7.03 37.27 19.93
N GLU A 78 -7.83 37.29 21.01
CA GLU A 78 -8.32 38.54 21.63
C GLU A 78 -7.17 39.43 22.11
N ALA A 79 -6.10 38.83 22.65
CA ALA A 79 -4.91 39.56 23.09
C ALA A 79 -4.04 40.05 21.91
N SER A 80 -3.98 39.29 20.82
CA SER A 80 -3.30 39.69 19.58
C SER A 80 -3.72 38.84 18.38
N ALA A 81 -4.28 39.50 17.35
CA ALA A 81 -4.56 38.89 16.04
C ALA A 81 -3.28 38.56 15.23
N ASP A 82 -2.09 38.85 15.77
CA ASP A 82 -0.80 38.45 15.20
C ASP A 82 -0.24 37.16 15.87
N CYS A 83 -0.97 36.54 16.79
CA CYS A 83 -0.59 35.26 17.41
C CYS A 83 -0.80 34.08 16.45
N ALA A 84 0.17 33.83 15.58
CA ALA A 84 0.12 32.78 14.56
C ALA A 84 -0.20 31.37 15.13
N ASP A 85 0.43 31.00 16.24
CA ASP A 85 0.20 29.70 16.88
C ASP A 85 -1.24 29.50 17.35
N ALA A 86 -1.97 30.59 17.67
CA ALA A 86 -3.37 30.51 18.07
C ALA A 86 -4.29 30.15 16.90
N TYR A 87 -3.95 30.55 15.67
CA TYR A 87 -4.65 30.07 14.48
C TYR A 87 -4.37 28.58 14.20
N THR A 88 -3.11 28.14 14.35
CA THR A 88 -2.70 26.74 14.21
C THR A 88 -3.33 25.83 15.27
N MET A 89 -3.59 26.35 16.46
CA MET A 89 -4.35 25.64 17.48
C MET A 89 -5.85 25.63 17.15
N LEU A 90 -6.42 26.79 16.78
CA LEU A 90 -7.85 26.92 16.47
C LEU A 90 -8.28 26.03 15.30
N SER A 91 -7.42 25.85 14.29
CA SER A 91 -7.71 24.97 13.14
C SER A 91 -7.92 23.50 13.51
N ARG A 92 -7.46 23.06 14.69
CA ARG A 92 -7.71 21.69 15.20
C ARG A 92 -9.13 21.49 15.74
N PHE A 93 -9.83 22.57 16.09
CA PHE A 93 -11.20 22.54 16.62
C PHE A 93 -12.27 22.63 15.53
N VAL A 94 -11.88 22.63 14.25
CA VAL A 94 -12.80 22.78 13.12
C VAL A 94 -12.84 21.48 12.31
N ALA A 95 -14.02 20.87 12.22
CA ALA A 95 -14.21 19.61 11.51
C ALA A 95 -14.02 19.75 9.98
N ASP A 96 -14.44 20.88 9.40
CA ASP A 96 -14.25 21.17 7.97
C ASP A 96 -12.81 21.61 7.69
N ARG A 97 -12.07 20.75 6.97
CA ARG A 97 -10.69 21.00 6.57
C ARG A 97 -10.54 22.26 5.69
N ARG A 98 -11.57 22.69 4.96
CA ARG A 98 -11.57 23.94 4.17
C ARG A 98 -11.55 25.17 5.07
N GLN A 99 -12.26 25.12 6.20
CA GLN A 99 -12.22 26.18 7.22
C GLN A 99 -10.91 26.14 8.03
N ALA A 100 -10.39 24.95 8.36
CA ALA A 100 -9.08 24.80 8.98
C ALA A 100 -7.96 25.42 8.12
N LEU A 101 -7.99 25.21 6.79
CA LEU A 101 -7.11 25.85 5.82
C LEU A 101 -7.18 27.39 5.88
N VAL A 102 -8.38 27.98 5.92
CA VAL A 102 -8.56 29.44 6.03
C VAL A 102 -7.92 29.99 7.31
N LEU A 103 -8.07 29.29 8.44
CA LEU A 103 -7.40 29.66 9.69
C LEU A 103 -5.88 29.56 9.58
N LEU A 104 -5.35 28.50 8.96
CA LEU A 104 -3.91 28.31 8.78
C LEU A 104 -3.28 29.36 7.86
N GLU A 105 -3.97 29.77 6.79
CA GLU A 105 -3.58 30.92 5.97
C GLU A 105 -3.54 32.23 6.77
N GLN A 106 -4.53 32.46 7.65
CA GLN A 106 -4.55 33.63 8.54
C GLN A 106 -3.39 33.59 9.55
N GLY A 107 -3.09 32.41 10.11
CA GLY A 107 -1.95 32.18 11.00
C GLY A 107 -0.61 32.43 10.32
N LEU A 108 -0.43 31.98 9.08
CA LEU A 108 0.77 32.27 8.31
C LEU A 108 0.92 33.78 8.04
N ARG A 109 -0.17 34.46 7.62
CA ARG A 109 -0.18 35.92 7.42
C ARG A 109 0.11 36.68 8.73
N ALA A 110 -0.36 36.19 9.88
CA ALA A 110 -0.06 36.75 11.21
C ALA A 110 1.44 36.63 11.57
N ALA A 111 2.05 35.47 11.29
CA ALA A 111 3.49 35.28 11.45
C ALA A 111 4.30 36.20 10.50
N GLU A 112 3.83 36.42 9.27
CA GLU A 112 4.49 37.32 8.31
C GLU A 112 4.47 38.77 8.77
N ARG A 113 3.34 39.27 9.31
CA ARG A 113 3.27 40.61 9.90
C ARG A 113 4.20 40.75 11.11
N THR A 114 4.30 39.71 11.94
CA THR A 114 5.20 39.68 13.11
C THR A 114 6.67 39.75 12.73
N LEU A 115 7.08 39.08 11.65
CA LEU A 115 8.47 39.09 11.17
C LEU A 115 8.82 40.35 10.37
N GLY A 116 7.87 40.86 9.57
CA GLY A 116 8.09 42.00 8.69
C GLY A 116 9.29 41.83 7.76
N GLU A 117 10.07 42.90 7.58
CA GLU A 117 11.28 42.91 6.74
C GLU A 117 12.36 41.89 7.16
N LYS A 118 12.36 41.43 8.42
CA LYS A 118 13.33 40.44 8.90
C LYS A 118 13.16 39.08 8.20
N LYS A 119 11.97 38.78 7.66
CA LYS A 119 11.66 37.51 6.98
C LYS A 119 12.72 37.10 5.96
N SER A 120 13.19 38.02 5.12
CA SER A 120 14.24 37.74 4.11
C SER A 120 15.65 37.71 4.70
N GLN A 121 15.91 38.48 5.76
CA GLN A 121 17.22 38.58 6.42
C GLN A 121 17.57 37.34 7.25
N LEU A 122 16.58 36.58 7.68
CA LEU A 122 16.74 35.42 8.57
C LEU A 122 16.76 34.06 7.85
N VAL A 123 16.61 34.03 6.52
CA VAL A 123 16.61 32.80 5.70
C VAL A 123 17.90 32.01 5.96
N GLY A 124 17.76 30.69 6.14
CA GLY A 124 18.86 29.81 6.56
C GLY A 124 19.00 29.63 8.07
N HIS A 125 18.38 30.50 8.89
CA HIS A 125 18.59 30.54 10.34
C HIS A 125 17.30 30.43 11.18
N TYR A 126 16.15 30.12 10.55
CA TYR A 126 14.82 30.16 11.17
C TYR A 126 14.65 29.28 12.43
N TRP A 127 15.46 28.22 12.60
CA TRP A 127 15.34 27.33 13.76
C TRP A 127 16.03 27.86 15.02
N HIS A 128 17.12 28.61 14.85
CA HIS A 128 17.94 29.15 15.94
C HIS A 128 17.36 30.44 16.54
N ILE A 129 16.36 31.02 15.88
CA ILE A 129 15.69 32.25 16.29
C ILE A 129 14.30 31.86 16.81
N LEU A 130 13.91 32.38 17.98
CA LEU A 130 12.66 31.97 18.64
C LEU A 130 11.44 32.61 17.94
N GLU A 131 11.61 33.85 17.50
CA GLU A 131 10.62 34.70 16.84
C GLU A 131 10.13 34.13 15.51
N THR A 132 10.93 33.29 14.84
CA THR A 132 10.59 32.62 13.58
C THR A 132 9.89 31.27 13.77
N ARG A 133 9.79 30.74 14.99
CA ARG A 133 9.17 29.42 15.25
C ARG A 133 7.65 29.39 15.02
N PRO A 134 6.86 30.42 15.37
CA PRO A 134 5.43 30.46 15.00
C PRO A 134 5.22 30.43 13.48
N TYR A 135 6.10 31.07 12.71
CA TYR A 135 6.07 31.00 11.24
C TYR A 135 6.29 29.57 10.72
N MET A 136 7.30 28.88 11.26
CA MET A 136 7.61 27.49 10.87
C MET A 136 6.48 26.52 11.24
N ARG A 137 5.84 26.69 12.40
CA ARG A 137 4.69 25.88 12.82
C ARG A 137 3.44 26.15 11.98
N ALA A 138 3.12 27.42 11.72
CA ALA A 138 1.98 27.77 10.87
C ALA A 138 2.14 27.26 9.44
N ARG A 139 3.37 27.34 8.88
CA ARG A 139 3.66 26.77 7.55
C ARG A 139 3.63 25.24 7.52
N LEU A 140 4.11 24.57 8.57
CA LEU A 140 4.04 23.11 8.69
C LEU A 140 2.59 22.63 8.67
N ALA A 141 1.76 23.16 9.58
CA ALA A 141 0.34 22.79 9.66
C ALA A 141 -0.43 23.16 8.38
N LEU A 142 -0.08 24.27 7.72
CA LEU A 142 -0.63 24.61 6.40
C LEU A 142 -0.26 23.56 5.34
N ALA A 143 0.99 23.12 5.28
CA ALA A 143 1.44 22.09 4.34
C ALA A 143 0.72 20.74 4.58
N GLU A 144 0.58 20.33 5.84
CA GLU A 144 -0.16 19.13 6.24
C GLU A 144 -1.64 19.21 5.85
N CYS A 145 -2.30 20.35 6.10
CA CYS A 145 -3.69 20.59 5.72
C CYS A 145 -3.88 20.59 4.19
N LEU A 146 -2.99 21.24 3.44
CA LEU A 146 -3.00 21.22 1.97
C LEU A 146 -2.83 19.80 1.41
N TRP A 147 -2.01 18.96 2.04
CA TRP A 147 -1.83 17.56 1.65
C TRP A 147 -3.11 16.73 1.83
N GLN A 148 -3.75 16.87 3.00
CA GLN A 148 -5.03 16.21 3.30
C GLN A 148 -6.14 16.66 2.34
N LEU A 149 -6.19 17.95 1.98
CA LEU A 149 -7.13 18.52 1.01
C LEU A 149 -6.81 18.17 -0.47
N GLY A 150 -5.85 17.29 -0.75
CA GLY A 150 -5.46 16.92 -2.12
C GLY A 150 -4.68 18.01 -2.88
N ARG A 151 -4.40 19.17 -2.27
CA ARG A 151 -3.58 20.27 -2.83
C ARG A 151 -2.08 19.96 -2.69
N ARG A 152 -1.69 18.76 -3.13
CA ARG A 152 -0.38 18.14 -2.87
C ARG A 152 0.80 18.95 -3.41
N GLN A 153 0.67 19.53 -4.60
CA GLN A 153 1.73 20.38 -5.17
C GLN A 153 2.03 21.59 -4.25
N GLU A 154 1.00 22.28 -3.77
CA GLU A 154 1.15 23.47 -2.91
C GLU A 154 1.62 23.12 -1.50
N SER A 155 1.28 21.92 -1.01
CA SER A 155 1.86 21.34 0.20
C SER A 155 3.38 21.18 0.06
N VAL A 156 3.84 20.54 -1.01
CA VAL A 156 5.28 20.34 -1.29
C VAL A 156 6.02 21.66 -1.42
N GLU A 157 5.47 22.67 -2.11
CA GLU A 157 6.10 24.00 -2.17
C GLU A 157 6.26 24.66 -0.79
N ASN A 158 5.33 24.43 0.15
CA ASN A 158 5.48 24.90 1.52
C ASN A 158 6.57 24.14 2.28
N TYR A 159 6.67 22.82 2.12
CA TYR A 159 7.76 22.03 2.73
C TYR A 159 9.15 22.37 2.15
N LEU A 160 9.28 22.50 0.82
CA LEU A 160 10.52 22.98 0.18
C LEU A 160 10.90 24.38 0.66
N ALA A 161 9.91 25.27 0.83
CA ALA A 161 10.15 26.57 1.43
C ALA A 161 10.59 26.47 2.92
N MET A 162 10.14 25.49 3.70
CA MET A 162 10.66 25.24 5.05
C MET A 162 12.13 24.79 5.02
N LEU A 163 12.51 23.87 4.12
CA LEU A 163 13.90 23.42 3.97
C LEU A 163 14.83 24.58 3.57
N ARG A 164 14.38 25.50 2.70
CA ARG A 164 15.15 26.72 2.39
C ARG A 164 15.31 27.67 3.59
N LEU A 165 14.30 27.76 4.46
CA LEU A 165 14.35 28.61 5.66
C LEU A 165 15.18 27.98 6.79
N ASN A 166 15.21 26.65 6.86
CA ASN A 166 15.96 25.84 7.82
C ASN A 166 16.72 24.69 7.11
N PRO A 167 17.86 24.96 6.44
CA PRO A 167 18.62 23.95 5.71
C PRO A 167 19.22 22.84 6.59
N GLY A 168 19.29 23.05 7.90
CA GLY A 168 19.69 22.01 8.86
C GLY A 168 18.55 21.06 9.26
N ASP A 169 17.36 21.22 8.67
CA ASP A 169 16.14 20.42 8.83
C ASP A 169 15.99 19.75 10.21
N SER A 170 16.00 20.58 11.25
CA SER A 170 15.85 20.12 12.63
C SER A 170 14.45 19.61 12.97
N GLN A 171 13.51 19.65 12.01
CA GLN A 171 12.15 19.16 12.13
C GLN A 171 11.93 17.83 11.38
N GLY A 172 12.88 17.36 10.57
CA GLY A 172 12.77 16.11 9.81
C GLY A 172 11.88 16.21 8.56
N VAL A 173 11.58 17.42 8.08
CA VAL A 173 10.72 17.69 6.93
C VAL A 173 11.27 17.07 5.64
N ARG A 174 12.59 16.85 5.52
CA ARG A 174 13.19 16.23 4.33
C ARG A 174 12.65 14.82 4.04
N TYR A 175 12.23 14.07 5.06
CA TYR A 175 11.64 12.74 4.88
C TYR A 175 10.26 12.82 4.25
N VAL A 176 9.46 13.79 4.70
CA VAL A 176 8.13 14.09 4.17
C VAL A 176 8.25 14.62 2.73
N VAL A 177 9.23 15.49 2.45
CA VAL A 177 9.50 15.96 1.08
C VAL A 177 9.97 14.82 0.18
N ALA A 178 10.86 13.94 0.65
CA ALA A 178 11.34 12.79 -0.10
C ALA A 178 10.19 11.87 -0.54
N ASP A 179 9.27 11.56 0.37
CA ASP A 179 8.02 10.86 0.08
C ASP A 179 7.17 11.61 -0.96
N HIS A 180 6.81 12.84 -0.65
CA HIS A 180 5.82 13.59 -1.41
C HIS A 180 6.29 13.92 -2.84
N LEU A 181 7.60 14.09 -3.05
CA LEU A 181 8.17 14.26 -4.39
C LEU A 181 8.07 12.98 -5.21
N LEU A 182 8.35 11.82 -4.61
CA LEU A 182 8.18 10.53 -5.30
C LEU A 182 6.71 10.25 -5.59
N ASP A 183 5.80 10.50 -4.65
CA ASP A 183 4.36 10.34 -4.88
C ASP A 183 3.80 11.24 -6.00
N LEU A 184 4.39 12.42 -6.22
CA LEU A 184 4.04 13.33 -7.31
C LEU A 184 4.86 13.13 -8.59
N ASN A 185 5.71 12.11 -8.65
CA ASN A 185 6.66 11.85 -9.74
C ASN A 185 7.58 13.05 -10.07
N ARG A 186 7.87 13.89 -9.08
CA ARG A 186 8.82 15.02 -9.14
C ARG A 186 10.25 14.52 -8.93
N ASP A 187 10.63 13.60 -9.79
CA ASP A 187 11.86 12.82 -9.72
C ASP A 187 13.14 13.70 -9.78
N ASP A 188 13.13 14.80 -10.55
CA ASP A 188 14.25 15.74 -10.63
C ASP A 188 14.44 16.58 -9.35
N ASP A 189 13.34 17.03 -8.74
CA ASP A 189 13.38 17.74 -7.45
C ASP A 189 13.82 16.80 -6.31
N PHE A 190 13.47 15.51 -6.42
CA PHE A 190 13.92 14.48 -5.49
C PHE A 190 15.42 14.24 -5.58
N ASP A 191 15.98 14.20 -6.80
CA ASP A 191 17.44 14.10 -6.99
C ASP A 191 18.15 15.33 -6.37
N ALA A 192 17.62 16.54 -6.58
CA ALA A 192 18.15 17.77 -5.96
C ALA A 192 18.06 17.76 -4.41
N LEU A 193 17.00 17.18 -3.84
CA LEU A 193 16.89 16.97 -2.38
C LEU A 193 18.01 16.05 -1.87
N LEU A 194 18.36 15.00 -2.61
CA LEU A 194 19.41 14.05 -2.22
C LEU A 194 20.81 14.62 -2.33
N GLU A 195 21.07 15.55 -3.26
CA GLU A 195 22.32 16.31 -3.31
C GLU A 195 22.51 17.19 -2.07
N GLN A 196 21.42 17.75 -1.53
CA GLN A 196 21.45 18.54 -0.31
C GLN A 196 21.54 17.67 0.96
N TYR A 197 20.90 16.50 0.98
CA TYR A 197 20.81 15.62 2.15
C TYR A 197 21.36 14.21 1.87
N ASP A 198 22.68 14.09 1.77
CA ASP A 198 23.33 12.78 1.69
C ASP A 198 23.48 12.11 3.07
N GLU A 199 22.43 11.40 3.50
CA GLU A 199 22.45 10.58 4.72
C GLU A 199 21.96 9.14 4.44
N PRO A 200 22.54 8.13 5.12
CA PRO A 200 22.11 6.74 4.98
C PRO A 200 20.91 6.45 5.89
N SER A 201 19.86 7.27 5.91
CA SER A 201 18.63 6.97 6.66
C SER A 201 17.83 5.88 5.95
N THR A 202 17.01 5.10 6.66
CA THR A 202 16.14 4.08 6.01
C THR A 202 15.21 4.74 4.98
N PHE A 203 14.65 5.90 5.33
CA PHE A 203 13.86 6.76 4.46
C PHE A 203 14.58 7.11 3.15
N LEU A 204 15.73 7.79 3.19
CA LEU A 204 16.40 8.19 1.96
C LEU A 204 17.03 7.01 1.21
N THR A 205 17.43 5.92 1.89
CA THR A 205 18.02 4.75 1.23
C THR A 205 17.00 3.99 0.38
N PHE A 206 15.79 3.76 0.90
CA PHE A 206 14.71 3.13 0.12
C PHE A 206 14.05 4.09 -0.89
N ALA A 207 14.00 5.41 -0.59
CA ALA A 207 13.56 6.40 -1.56
C ALA A 207 14.52 6.50 -2.77
N ARG A 208 15.84 6.47 -2.54
CA ARG A 208 16.90 6.35 -3.57
C ARG A 208 16.72 5.11 -4.43
N LEU A 209 16.43 3.98 -3.78
CA LEU A 209 16.18 2.71 -4.46
C LEU A 209 14.98 2.80 -5.43
N LEU A 210 13.86 3.35 -4.96
CA LEU A 210 12.67 3.53 -5.78
C LEU A 210 12.92 4.49 -6.95
N ARG A 211 13.63 5.60 -6.69
CA ARG A 211 14.03 6.56 -7.73
C ARG A 211 14.92 5.92 -8.81
N GLU A 212 15.89 5.09 -8.42
CA GLU A 212 16.72 4.37 -9.40
C GLU A 212 15.92 3.35 -10.19
N PHE A 213 15.00 2.62 -9.55
CA PHE A 213 14.09 1.70 -10.24
C PHE A 213 13.20 2.43 -11.26
N ARG A 214 12.64 3.61 -10.92
CA ARG A 214 11.90 4.45 -11.88
C ARG A 214 12.76 4.87 -13.07
N ARG A 215 14.02 5.19 -12.83
CA ARG A 215 14.96 5.69 -13.84
C ARG A 215 15.46 4.61 -14.79
N SER A 216 15.70 3.39 -14.30
CA SER A 216 16.45 2.36 -15.02
C SER A 216 15.83 0.95 -14.99
N GLY A 217 14.66 0.79 -14.34
CA GLY A 217 14.02 -0.49 -14.13
C GLY A 217 14.88 -1.45 -13.30
N ASP A 218 14.74 -2.75 -13.60
CA ASP A 218 15.58 -3.79 -13.02
C ASP A 218 17.01 -3.75 -13.62
N SER A 219 17.86 -2.93 -13.00
CA SER A 219 19.24 -2.68 -13.43
C SER A 219 20.27 -3.19 -12.40
N PRO A 220 21.55 -3.40 -12.80
CA PRO A 220 22.62 -3.70 -11.85
C PRO A 220 22.78 -2.63 -10.75
N ALA A 221 22.47 -1.37 -11.05
CA ALA A 221 22.47 -0.28 -10.08
C ALA A 221 21.31 -0.39 -9.09
N ALA A 222 20.09 -0.61 -9.57
CA ALA A 222 18.91 -0.83 -8.72
C ALA A 222 19.09 -2.05 -7.80
N ARG A 223 19.59 -3.18 -8.32
CA ARG A 223 19.91 -4.38 -7.52
C ARG A 223 21.01 -4.13 -6.49
N SER A 224 22.03 -3.34 -6.82
CA SER A 224 23.08 -2.96 -5.86
C SER A 224 22.54 -2.07 -4.73
N LEU A 225 21.65 -1.13 -5.04
CA LEU A 225 20.96 -0.31 -4.04
C LEU A 225 19.98 -1.15 -3.21
N LEU A 226 19.33 -2.17 -3.77
CA LEU A 226 18.44 -3.08 -3.03
C LEU A 226 19.19 -3.80 -1.91
N GLY A 227 20.37 -4.37 -2.22
CA GLY A 227 21.23 -5.00 -1.22
C GLY A 227 21.68 -4.03 -0.12
N GLN A 228 21.97 -2.77 -0.47
CA GLN A 228 22.29 -1.72 0.50
C GLN A 228 21.10 -1.34 1.38
N ALA A 229 19.90 -1.23 0.80
CA ALA A 229 18.66 -0.90 1.50
C ALA A 229 18.24 -2.01 2.48
N ILE A 230 18.28 -3.28 2.04
CA ILE A 230 18.04 -4.46 2.90
C ILE A 230 19.08 -4.53 4.02
N GLY A 231 20.36 -4.27 3.69
CA GLY A 231 21.44 -4.18 4.67
C GLY A 231 21.24 -3.07 5.70
N ARG A 232 20.55 -1.98 5.32
CA ARG A 232 20.22 -0.86 6.22
C ARG A 232 19.03 -1.18 7.12
N ASN A 233 17.92 -1.68 6.56
CA ASN A 233 16.77 -2.12 7.34
C ASN A 233 16.05 -3.31 6.67
N ARG A 234 16.33 -4.51 7.19
CA ARG A 234 15.81 -5.79 6.68
C ARG A 234 14.28 -5.93 6.74
N PHE A 235 13.59 -5.12 7.55
CA PHE A 235 12.16 -5.27 7.82
C PHE A 235 11.28 -4.54 6.79
N VAL A 236 11.84 -3.61 6.02
CA VAL A 236 11.06 -2.80 5.06
C VAL A 236 10.50 -3.66 3.92
N VAL A 237 11.32 -4.51 3.29
CA VAL A 237 10.86 -5.29 2.13
C VAL A 237 9.76 -6.31 2.50
N PRO A 238 9.86 -7.10 3.59
CA PRO A 238 8.76 -7.96 4.04
C PRO A 238 7.45 -7.22 4.36
N LEU A 239 7.51 -5.99 4.86
CA LEU A 239 6.34 -5.14 5.10
C LEU A 239 5.77 -4.55 3.80
N LEU A 240 6.61 -4.09 2.86
CA LEU A 240 6.16 -3.60 1.53
C LEU A 240 5.53 -4.69 0.68
N LEU A 241 6.00 -5.94 0.81
CA LEU A 241 5.49 -7.11 0.08
C LEU A 241 4.30 -7.80 0.78
N GLU A 242 3.82 -7.24 1.89
CA GLU A 242 2.73 -7.76 2.74
C GLU A 242 2.95 -9.21 3.22
N ILE A 243 4.22 -9.61 3.36
CA ILE A 243 4.62 -10.86 3.99
C ILE A 243 4.49 -10.75 5.52
N GLU A 244 4.74 -9.56 6.05
CA GLU A 244 4.41 -9.17 7.43
C GLU A 244 3.28 -8.12 7.42
N VAL A 245 2.26 -8.30 8.26
CA VAL A 245 1.16 -7.32 8.42
C VAL A 245 1.68 -6.08 9.17
N LEU A 246 1.35 -4.90 8.65
CA LEU A 246 1.59 -3.62 9.33
C LEU A 246 0.61 -3.50 10.52
N PRO A 247 1.08 -3.24 11.76
CA PRO A 247 0.16 -3.07 12.90
C PRO A 247 -0.68 -1.79 12.76
N ASP A 248 -1.92 -1.84 13.26
CA ASP A 248 -2.85 -0.70 13.27
C ASP A 248 -2.28 0.51 14.07
N HIS A 249 -1.42 0.24 15.05
CA HIS A 249 -0.80 1.27 15.88
C HIS A 249 0.51 1.80 15.25
N ARG A 250 0.49 3.04 14.75
CA ARG A 250 1.69 3.78 14.30
C ARG A 250 2.66 4.03 15.47
N PRO A 251 3.96 3.67 15.38
CA PRO A 251 4.90 3.88 16.49
C PRO A 251 5.21 5.37 16.79
N ASP A 252 5.19 5.78 18.06
CA ASP A 252 5.55 7.16 18.47
C ASP A 252 7.04 7.49 18.25
N SER A 253 7.90 6.47 18.24
CA SER A 253 9.34 6.62 18.10
C SER A 253 9.98 5.36 17.54
N TYR A 254 11.23 5.49 17.08
CA TYR A 254 11.98 4.38 16.50
C TYR A 254 13.46 4.40 16.93
N THR A 255 14.17 3.33 16.59
CA THR A 255 15.62 3.26 16.62
C THR A 255 16.10 2.93 15.22
N ILE A 256 17.20 3.53 14.78
CA ILE A 256 17.73 3.35 13.42
C ILE A 256 17.97 1.86 13.14
N GLY A 257 17.45 1.35 12.02
CA GLY A 257 17.50 -0.06 11.61
C GLY A 257 16.48 -0.98 12.31
N SER A 258 15.56 -0.45 13.12
CA SER A 258 14.55 -1.26 13.82
C SER A 258 13.29 -1.53 12.98
N ARG A 259 12.48 -2.51 13.42
CA ARG A 259 11.16 -2.79 12.83
C ARG A 259 10.22 -1.60 12.94
N SER A 260 10.31 -0.79 14.00
CA SER A 260 9.51 0.44 14.18
C SER A 260 9.89 1.53 13.18
N GLU A 261 11.17 1.64 12.81
CA GLU A 261 11.58 2.54 11.72
C GLU A 261 11.03 2.06 10.38
N ALA A 262 11.03 0.75 10.12
CA ALA A 262 10.44 0.17 8.92
C ALA A 262 8.91 0.34 8.87
N GLN A 263 8.21 0.24 10.00
CA GLN A 263 6.78 0.49 10.10
C GLN A 263 6.42 1.95 9.78
N LEU A 264 7.21 2.91 10.28
CA LEU A 264 7.05 4.32 9.93
C LEU A 264 7.37 4.57 8.44
N TYR A 265 8.47 3.98 7.94
CA TYR A 265 8.82 4.05 6.52
C TYR A 265 7.69 3.54 5.62
N VAL A 266 7.10 2.37 5.93
CA VAL A 266 6.03 1.78 5.12
C VAL A 266 4.72 2.55 5.29
N GLY A 267 4.41 3.03 6.49
CA GLY A 267 3.22 3.85 6.74
C GLY A 267 3.23 5.18 5.98
N ASP A 268 4.41 5.74 5.71
CA ASP A 268 4.56 6.98 4.95
C ASP A 268 4.81 6.71 3.43
N LEU A 269 5.87 5.96 3.07
CA LEU A 269 6.39 5.85 1.70
C LEU A 269 5.92 4.63 0.90
N ALA A 270 5.13 3.69 1.46
CA ALA A 270 4.66 2.53 0.68
C ALA A 270 3.79 2.94 -0.53
N ARG A 271 3.10 4.07 -0.43
CA ARG A 271 2.26 4.61 -1.50
C ARG A 271 3.07 4.89 -2.78
N ALA A 272 4.25 5.50 -2.66
CA ALA A 272 5.11 5.78 -3.81
C ALA A 272 5.59 4.49 -4.49
N TRP A 273 5.84 3.43 -3.70
CA TRP A 273 6.19 2.10 -4.21
C TRP A 273 5.04 1.49 -5.01
N LYS A 274 3.84 1.36 -4.42
CA LYS A 274 2.69 0.71 -5.09
C LYS A 274 2.16 1.51 -6.29
N GLN A 275 2.34 2.83 -6.30
CA GLN A 275 2.03 3.66 -7.48
C GLN A 275 3.05 3.54 -8.63
N THR A 276 4.25 3.01 -8.37
CA THR A 276 5.30 2.86 -9.38
C THR A 276 5.12 1.52 -10.11
N PRO A 277 4.75 1.49 -11.40
CA PRO A 277 4.44 0.23 -12.08
C PRO A 277 5.62 -0.75 -12.08
N GLY A 278 5.37 -1.99 -11.67
CA GLY A 278 6.33 -3.08 -11.59
C GLY A 278 7.28 -3.02 -10.39
N ALA A 279 7.22 -2.02 -9.52
CA ALA A 279 8.18 -1.86 -8.42
C ALA A 279 7.98 -2.89 -7.30
N ILE A 280 6.73 -3.25 -6.99
CA ILE A 280 6.40 -4.27 -5.97
C ILE A 280 6.69 -5.66 -6.55
N THR A 281 6.26 -5.93 -7.78
CA THR A 281 6.56 -7.20 -8.47
C THR A 281 8.07 -7.39 -8.66
N TRP A 282 8.85 -6.32 -8.90
CA TRP A 282 10.31 -6.37 -8.95
C TRP A 282 10.96 -6.67 -7.60
N LEU A 283 10.53 -5.99 -6.52
CA LEU A 283 11.00 -6.30 -5.17
C LEU A 283 10.74 -7.76 -4.82
N ARG A 284 9.53 -8.25 -5.11
CA ARG A 284 9.08 -9.62 -4.91
C ARG A 284 10.00 -10.60 -5.65
N THR A 285 10.15 -10.42 -6.97
CA THR A 285 11.02 -11.24 -7.83
C THR A 285 12.48 -11.23 -7.38
N SER A 286 13.00 -10.08 -6.94
CA SER A 286 14.40 -9.92 -6.52
C SER A 286 14.72 -10.70 -5.23
N VAL A 287 13.83 -10.66 -4.24
CA VAL A 287 13.99 -11.44 -2.98
C VAL A 287 13.82 -12.95 -3.23
N GLU A 288 12.95 -13.32 -4.16
CA GLU A 288 12.75 -14.72 -4.57
C GLU A 288 13.98 -15.30 -5.27
N LEU A 289 14.63 -14.52 -6.14
CA LEU A 289 15.87 -14.90 -6.82
C LEU A 289 17.04 -15.15 -5.84
N GLU A 290 17.11 -14.42 -4.72
CA GLU A 290 18.13 -14.65 -3.68
C GLU A 290 17.85 -15.88 -2.80
N SER A 291 16.60 -16.35 -2.74
CA SER A 291 16.17 -17.44 -1.83
C SER A 291 15.97 -18.79 -2.54
N GLY A 292 15.85 -18.82 -3.86
CA GLY A 292 15.75 -20.04 -4.65
C GLY A 292 17.00 -20.93 -4.57
N LYS A 293 16.81 -22.21 -4.22
CA LYS A 293 17.86 -23.22 -4.40
C LYS A 293 18.03 -23.49 -5.91
N PRO A 294 19.25 -23.60 -6.45
CA PRO A 294 19.43 -23.98 -7.84
C PRO A 294 18.88 -25.40 -8.06
N GLU A 295 17.88 -25.52 -8.93
CA GLU A 295 17.44 -26.81 -9.45
C GLU A 295 18.60 -27.53 -10.14
N LYS A 296 18.57 -28.86 -10.12
CA LYS A 296 19.51 -29.62 -10.95
C LYS A 296 19.08 -29.47 -12.42
N PRO A 297 20.01 -29.18 -13.35
CA PRO A 297 19.66 -29.15 -14.75
C PRO A 297 19.11 -30.51 -15.20
N PRO A 298 18.17 -30.54 -16.15
CA PRO A 298 17.72 -31.78 -16.75
C PRO A 298 18.91 -32.51 -17.40
N LYS A 299 18.82 -33.85 -17.46
CA LYS A 299 19.79 -34.69 -18.16
C LYS A 299 19.48 -34.74 -19.64
N GLY A 300 18.20 -34.71 -20.00
CA GLY A 300 17.73 -34.74 -21.37
C GLY A 300 18.05 -36.04 -22.12
N PRO A 301 17.93 -36.02 -23.47
CA PRO A 301 17.94 -37.18 -24.36
C PRO A 301 19.34 -37.74 -24.64
N THR A 302 20.16 -37.88 -23.59
CA THR A 302 21.50 -38.48 -23.67
C THR A 302 21.46 -39.95 -24.10
N ALA A 303 22.51 -40.38 -24.81
CA ALA A 303 22.67 -41.78 -25.22
C ALA A 303 22.61 -42.78 -24.04
N ALA A 304 23.02 -42.36 -22.84
CA ALA A 304 22.92 -43.16 -21.62
C ALA A 304 21.47 -43.38 -21.17
N VAL A 305 20.62 -42.34 -21.21
CA VAL A 305 19.19 -42.45 -20.88
C VAL A 305 18.46 -43.26 -21.95
N LYS A 306 18.69 -42.97 -23.25
CA LYS A 306 18.12 -43.76 -24.36
C LYS A 306 18.45 -45.24 -24.27
N LYS A 307 19.70 -45.60 -23.96
CA LYS A 307 20.12 -47.00 -23.74
C LYS A 307 19.43 -47.65 -22.53
N GLN A 308 19.12 -46.89 -21.48
CA GLN A 308 18.32 -47.40 -20.35
C GLN A 308 16.86 -47.63 -20.76
N LEU A 309 16.27 -46.74 -21.56
CA LEU A 309 14.90 -46.87 -22.05
C LEU A 309 14.74 -48.03 -23.05
N ALA A 310 15.72 -48.28 -23.91
CA ALA A 310 15.73 -49.44 -24.81
C ALA A 310 15.65 -50.78 -24.05
N GLY A 311 16.14 -50.83 -22.80
CA GLY A 311 16.00 -51.99 -21.90
C GLY A 311 14.65 -52.13 -21.19
N VAL A 312 13.77 -51.12 -21.28
CA VAL A 312 12.39 -51.19 -20.78
C VAL A 312 11.53 -51.95 -21.80
N PRO A 313 10.69 -52.93 -21.37
CA PRO A 313 9.81 -53.67 -22.28
C PRO A 313 8.87 -52.76 -23.06
N GLN A 314 8.66 -53.06 -24.34
CA GLN A 314 7.70 -52.33 -25.17
C GLN A 314 6.36 -53.07 -25.26
N ARG A 315 5.26 -52.33 -25.17
CA ARG A 315 3.90 -52.84 -25.30
C ARG A 315 3.26 -52.25 -26.55
N TYR A 316 3.15 -53.07 -27.60
CA TYR A 316 2.74 -52.62 -28.93
C TYR A 316 1.29 -52.13 -29.04
N GLU A 317 0.44 -52.42 -28.06
CA GLU A 317 -0.96 -51.98 -27.98
C GLU A 317 -1.16 -50.75 -27.06
N ALA A 318 -0.11 -50.28 -26.38
CA ALA A 318 -0.21 -49.15 -25.47
C ALA A 318 0.00 -47.84 -26.23
N ILE A 319 -1.08 -47.06 -26.34
CA ILE A 319 -1.10 -45.70 -26.88
C ILE A 319 -1.16 -44.75 -25.69
N TRP A 320 -0.21 -43.83 -25.59
CA TRP A 320 -0.23 -42.78 -24.57
C TRP A 320 -0.62 -41.45 -25.20
N GLN A 321 -1.41 -40.63 -24.50
CA GLN A 321 -1.66 -39.24 -24.83
C GLN A 321 -0.85 -38.37 -23.87
N ALA A 322 -0.07 -37.43 -24.39
CA ALA A 322 0.76 -36.54 -23.59
C ALA A 322 0.51 -35.07 -23.92
N THR A 323 0.37 -34.25 -22.88
CA THR A 323 0.07 -32.82 -22.99
C THR A 323 0.94 -32.02 -22.03
N VAL A 324 1.34 -30.83 -22.46
CA VAL A 324 2.06 -29.84 -21.66
C VAL A 324 1.16 -28.63 -21.56
N SER A 325 0.74 -28.23 -20.35
CA SER A 325 -0.20 -27.12 -20.19
C SER A 325 0.03 -26.32 -18.92
N ARG A 326 -0.18 -25.00 -19.00
CA ARG A 326 -0.14 -24.12 -17.83
C ARG A 326 -1.47 -24.19 -17.09
N LEU A 327 -1.45 -24.64 -15.83
CA LEU A 327 -2.67 -24.86 -15.06
C LEU A 327 -3.40 -23.53 -14.76
N PRO A 328 -4.74 -23.57 -14.58
CA PRO A 328 -5.53 -22.42 -14.17
C PRO A 328 -5.56 -22.30 -12.63
N THR A 329 -4.40 -22.32 -12.00
CA THR A 329 -4.26 -22.12 -10.55
C THR A 329 -2.92 -21.45 -10.23
N TRP A 330 -2.77 -21.00 -9.00
CA TRP A 330 -1.54 -20.39 -8.49
C TRP A 330 -1.01 -21.18 -7.30
N LEU A 331 0.22 -21.68 -7.41
CA LEU A 331 0.93 -22.33 -6.31
C LEU A 331 1.88 -21.34 -5.63
N ARG A 332 2.12 -21.54 -4.34
CA ARG A 332 3.11 -20.79 -3.56
C ARG A 332 4.36 -21.62 -3.35
N GLU A 333 5.45 -21.29 -4.03
CA GLU A 333 6.75 -21.95 -3.87
C GLU A 333 7.80 -20.94 -3.36
N GLY A 334 8.46 -21.24 -2.24
CA GLY A 334 9.51 -20.36 -1.69
C GLY A 334 9.04 -18.95 -1.27
N GLY A 335 7.73 -18.68 -1.26
CA GLY A 335 7.14 -17.35 -1.08
C GLY A 335 6.47 -16.82 -2.35
N ARG A 336 6.95 -17.27 -3.52
CA ARG A 336 6.52 -16.86 -4.87
C ARG A 336 5.19 -17.45 -5.28
N MET A 337 4.34 -16.61 -5.85
CA MET A 337 3.14 -17.06 -6.56
C MET A 337 3.51 -17.38 -8.01
N VAL A 338 3.37 -18.65 -8.39
CA VAL A 338 3.63 -19.13 -9.77
C VAL A 338 2.38 -19.81 -10.33
N ARG A 339 2.15 -19.62 -11.64
CA ARG A 339 1.25 -20.50 -12.39
C ARG A 339 2.02 -21.72 -12.84
N PRO A 340 1.77 -22.91 -12.27
CA PRO A 340 2.55 -24.08 -12.60
C PRO A 340 2.18 -24.61 -14.00
N TRP A 341 3.14 -25.29 -14.60
CA TRP A 341 2.96 -26.13 -15.76
C TRP A 341 2.70 -27.56 -15.31
N SER A 342 1.86 -28.30 -16.02
CA SER A 342 1.66 -29.72 -15.86
C SER A 342 2.09 -30.45 -17.12
N ILE A 343 2.92 -31.47 -16.94
CA ILE A 343 3.15 -32.52 -17.94
C ILE A 343 2.23 -33.67 -17.54
N LEU A 344 1.20 -33.95 -18.33
CA LEU A 344 0.23 -35.02 -18.10
C LEU A 344 0.39 -36.08 -19.18
N ILE A 345 0.50 -37.34 -18.76
CA ILE A 345 0.68 -38.52 -19.62
C ILE A 345 -0.37 -39.56 -19.21
N VAL A 346 -1.32 -39.82 -20.11
CA VAL A 346 -2.44 -40.75 -19.91
C VAL A 346 -2.27 -41.94 -20.84
N ASP A 347 -2.45 -43.16 -20.33
CA ASP A 347 -2.55 -44.36 -21.14
C ASP A 347 -3.98 -44.44 -21.70
N HIS A 348 -4.13 -44.15 -22.99
CA HIS A 348 -5.41 -44.14 -23.70
C HIS A 348 -6.00 -45.55 -23.84
N THR A 349 -5.16 -46.59 -23.82
CA THR A 349 -5.61 -47.99 -23.89
C THR A 349 -6.16 -48.49 -22.54
N GLU A 350 -5.72 -47.92 -21.41
CA GLU A 350 -6.16 -48.31 -20.06
C GLU A 350 -6.97 -47.25 -19.29
N HIS A 351 -7.20 -46.06 -19.86
CA HIS A 351 -7.89 -44.92 -19.23
C HIS A 351 -7.28 -44.51 -17.88
N LYS A 352 -5.94 -44.40 -17.81
CA LYS A 352 -5.20 -44.12 -16.56
C LYS A 352 -4.11 -43.08 -16.73
N ILE A 353 -3.97 -42.21 -15.73
CA ILE A 353 -2.78 -41.37 -15.58
C ILE A 353 -1.58 -42.27 -15.27
N VAL A 354 -0.63 -42.34 -16.20
CA VAL A 354 0.63 -43.10 -16.02
C VAL A 354 1.78 -42.19 -15.62
N GLY A 355 1.73 -40.92 -15.98
CA GLY A 355 2.69 -39.91 -15.58
C GLY A 355 2.01 -38.57 -15.37
N GLN A 356 2.40 -37.88 -14.30
CA GLN A 356 2.05 -36.49 -14.08
C GLN A 356 3.22 -35.84 -13.35
N ASP A 357 3.61 -34.66 -13.82
CA ASP A 357 4.56 -33.78 -13.13
C ASP A 357 4.00 -32.36 -13.10
N VAL A 358 4.36 -31.61 -12.07
CA VAL A 358 3.89 -30.23 -11.83
C VAL A 358 5.10 -29.34 -11.56
N LEU A 359 5.35 -28.41 -12.46
CA LEU A 359 6.58 -27.63 -12.58
C LEU A 359 6.30 -26.16 -12.36
N THR A 360 7.21 -25.43 -11.71
CA THR A 360 7.04 -23.99 -11.44
C THR A 360 7.68 -23.08 -12.50
N ARG A 361 8.29 -23.69 -13.53
CA ARG A 361 8.77 -23.06 -14.77
C ARG A 361 8.20 -23.78 -15.99
N GLU A 362 8.20 -23.09 -17.13
CA GLU A 362 7.90 -23.70 -18.42
C GLU A 362 8.92 -24.82 -18.72
N PRO A 363 8.47 -26.04 -19.08
CA PRO A 363 9.39 -27.13 -19.36
C PRO A 363 10.13 -26.91 -20.68
N ASP A 364 11.43 -27.16 -20.65
CA ASP A 364 12.24 -27.34 -21.84
C ASP A 364 12.10 -28.78 -22.37
N ALA A 365 12.56 -29.02 -23.62
CA ALA A 365 12.46 -30.33 -24.26
C ALA A 365 13.27 -31.43 -23.53
N ASP A 366 14.35 -31.05 -22.83
CA ASP A 366 15.18 -31.98 -22.05
C ASP A 366 14.44 -32.46 -20.79
N LEU A 367 13.77 -31.53 -20.09
CA LEU A 367 12.93 -31.84 -18.94
C LEU A 367 11.70 -32.66 -19.35
N LEU A 368 11.04 -32.32 -20.47
CA LEU A 368 9.95 -33.13 -21.02
C LEU A 368 10.38 -34.57 -21.34
N PHE A 369 11.56 -34.74 -21.95
CA PHE A 369 12.12 -36.07 -22.20
C PHE A 369 12.46 -36.81 -20.90
N ASP A 370 13.03 -36.13 -19.90
CA ASP A 370 13.31 -36.74 -18.59
C ASP A 370 12.03 -37.18 -17.86
N CYS A 371 10.94 -36.40 -17.92
CA CYS A 371 9.64 -36.79 -17.39
C CYS A 371 9.09 -38.04 -18.10
N LEU A 372 9.07 -38.06 -19.44
CA LEU A 372 8.66 -39.24 -20.24
C LEU A 372 9.52 -40.47 -19.91
N ALA A 373 10.84 -40.31 -19.84
CA ALA A 373 11.78 -41.36 -19.49
C ALA A 373 11.54 -41.92 -18.08
N GLN A 374 11.22 -41.04 -17.12
CA GLN A 374 10.87 -41.42 -15.76
C GLN A 374 9.52 -42.16 -15.71
N THR A 375 8.52 -41.71 -16.48
CA THR A 375 7.22 -42.39 -16.61
C THR A 375 7.35 -43.79 -17.21
N MET A 376 8.13 -43.98 -18.29
CA MET A 376 8.39 -45.31 -18.86
C MET A 376 9.07 -46.26 -17.86
N ARG A 377 9.96 -45.74 -17.01
CA ARG A 377 10.73 -46.52 -16.03
C ARG A 377 10.01 -46.79 -14.71
N LYS A 378 9.11 -45.90 -14.31
CA LYS A 378 8.37 -45.96 -13.05
C LYS A 378 7.05 -45.19 -13.21
N PRO A 379 6.07 -45.74 -13.94
CA PRO A 379 4.77 -45.10 -14.10
C PRO A 379 4.05 -45.08 -12.74
N GLN A 380 3.12 -44.14 -12.58
CA GLN A 380 2.26 -44.04 -11.40
C GLN A 380 1.36 -45.27 -11.25
N TYR A 381 0.89 -45.82 -12.37
CA TYR A 381 0.13 -47.06 -12.46
C TYR A 381 0.77 -48.03 -13.45
N GLY A 382 0.71 -49.33 -13.13
CA GLY A 382 1.21 -50.41 -13.98
C GLY A 382 2.67 -50.81 -13.72
N LYS A 383 3.26 -51.52 -14.69
CA LYS A 383 4.68 -51.94 -14.67
C LYS A 383 5.48 -51.03 -15.61
N PRO A 384 6.81 -50.92 -15.44
CA PRO A 384 7.67 -50.18 -16.38
C PRO A 384 7.47 -50.68 -17.81
N GLN A 385 7.04 -49.80 -18.71
CA GLN A 385 6.73 -50.09 -20.10
C GLN A 385 7.06 -48.89 -21.00
N ARG A 386 7.46 -49.15 -22.25
CA ARG A 386 7.41 -48.19 -23.35
C ARG A 386 6.11 -48.42 -24.15
N PRO A 387 5.37 -47.36 -24.51
CA PRO A 387 4.25 -47.48 -25.46
C PRO A 387 4.77 -47.82 -26.88
N SER A 388 3.86 -48.14 -27.80
CA SER A 388 4.14 -48.06 -29.24
C SER A 388 4.05 -46.61 -29.74
N GLU A 389 3.01 -45.90 -29.31
CA GLU A 389 2.64 -44.58 -29.81
C GLU A 389 2.46 -43.59 -28.66
N ILE A 390 2.96 -42.36 -28.84
CA ILE A 390 2.62 -41.20 -28.02
C ILE A 390 1.92 -40.16 -28.92
N GLN A 391 0.66 -39.89 -28.61
CA GLN A 391 -0.17 -38.89 -29.26
C GLN A 391 -0.02 -37.53 -28.55
N VAL A 392 0.22 -36.49 -29.34
CA VAL A 392 0.52 -35.13 -28.85
C VAL A 392 -0.13 -34.07 -29.73
N ARG A 393 -0.20 -32.83 -29.26
CA ARG A 393 -0.55 -31.67 -30.09
C ARG A 393 0.64 -31.20 -30.93
N ASP A 394 0.34 -30.53 -32.04
CA ASP A 394 1.36 -29.85 -32.87
C ASP A 394 1.85 -28.58 -32.15
N GLU A 395 2.81 -28.76 -31.25
CA GLU A 395 3.45 -27.70 -30.47
C GLU A 395 4.98 -27.82 -30.60
N PRO A 396 5.73 -26.69 -30.65
CA PRO A 396 7.18 -26.72 -30.95
C PRO A 396 8.03 -27.58 -30.01
N ILE A 397 7.61 -27.76 -28.75
CA ILE A 397 8.32 -28.58 -27.77
C ILE A 397 8.37 -30.07 -28.15
N TRP A 398 7.31 -30.59 -28.78
CA TRP A 398 7.23 -31.98 -29.20
C TRP A 398 8.11 -32.29 -30.42
N ASN A 399 8.30 -31.31 -31.31
CA ASN A 399 9.20 -31.43 -32.46
C ASN A 399 10.65 -31.74 -32.04
N ALA A 400 11.12 -31.15 -30.94
CA ALA A 400 12.46 -31.41 -30.40
C ALA A 400 12.59 -32.81 -29.76
N VAL A 401 11.49 -33.36 -29.25
CA VAL A 401 11.45 -34.66 -28.56
C VAL A 401 11.19 -35.83 -29.52
N GLN A 402 10.49 -35.59 -30.65
CA GLN A 402 10.06 -36.60 -31.62
C GLN A 402 11.19 -37.54 -32.08
N THR A 403 12.32 -36.99 -32.55
CA THR A 403 13.46 -37.80 -33.05
C THR A 403 13.98 -38.74 -31.97
N HIS A 404 13.99 -38.30 -30.72
CA HIS A 404 14.51 -39.06 -29.59
C HIS A 404 13.56 -40.14 -29.09
N LEU A 405 12.24 -39.99 -29.31
CA LEU A 405 11.25 -41.04 -29.14
C LEU A 405 11.40 -42.13 -30.22
N GLN A 406 11.60 -41.73 -31.48
CA GLN A 406 11.84 -42.67 -32.59
C GLN A 406 13.12 -43.49 -32.38
N GLU A 407 14.21 -42.88 -31.87
CA GLU A 407 15.44 -43.59 -31.50
C GLU A 407 15.24 -44.69 -30.44
N ILE A 408 14.23 -44.55 -29.57
CA ILE A 408 13.84 -45.58 -28.59
C ILE A 408 12.62 -46.40 -29.05
N GLY A 409 12.29 -46.36 -30.34
CA GLY A 409 11.24 -47.16 -30.98
C GLY A 409 9.81 -46.76 -30.62
N VAL A 410 9.58 -45.52 -30.19
CA VAL A 410 8.25 -44.98 -29.86
C VAL A 410 7.85 -43.96 -30.93
N ASP A 411 6.71 -44.19 -31.58
CA ASP A 411 6.19 -43.28 -32.60
C ASP A 411 5.50 -42.08 -31.94
N CYS A 412 5.84 -40.87 -32.37
CA CYS A 412 5.21 -39.63 -31.91
C CYS A 412 4.25 -39.11 -32.99
N ILE A 413 2.95 -39.12 -32.70
CA ILE A 413 1.88 -38.84 -33.67
C ILE A 413 1.11 -37.59 -33.26
N TYR A 414 1.01 -36.62 -34.17
CA TYR A 414 0.27 -35.40 -33.95
C TYR A 414 -1.23 -35.61 -34.12
N ARG A 415 -2.01 -35.14 -33.13
CA ARG A 415 -3.48 -35.12 -33.13
C ARG A 415 -3.97 -33.72 -32.71
N PRO A 416 -5.03 -33.19 -33.34
CA PRO A 416 -5.59 -31.90 -32.95
C PRO A 416 -6.32 -31.95 -31.59
N GLN A 417 -6.78 -33.14 -31.19
CA GLN A 417 -7.54 -33.39 -29.96
C GLN A 417 -7.04 -34.69 -29.32
N LEU A 418 -6.98 -34.72 -28.00
CA LEU A 418 -6.44 -35.84 -27.21
C LEU A 418 -7.51 -36.27 -26.20
N GLU A 419 -8.50 -37.04 -26.66
CA GLU A 419 -9.77 -37.30 -25.95
C GLU A 419 -9.64 -37.59 -24.45
N GLU A 420 -8.71 -38.46 -24.05
CA GLU A 420 -8.52 -38.86 -22.65
C GLU A 420 -7.72 -37.82 -21.86
N ALA A 421 -6.66 -37.27 -22.45
CA ALA A 421 -5.87 -36.21 -21.81
C ALA A 421 -6.70 -34.93 -21.62
N ASP A 422 -7.58 -34.61 -22.56
CA ASP A 422 -8.47 -33.45 -22.54
C ASP A 422 -9.58 -33.62 -21.51
N TYR A 423 -10.17 -34.83 -21.40
CA TYR A 423 -11.12 -35.16 -20.34
C TYR A 423 -10.47 -35.06 -18.95
N VAL A 424 -9.34 -35.74 -18.71
CA VAL A 424 -8.60 -35.69 -17.44
C VAL A 424 -8.18 -34.27 -17.09
N GLN A 425 -7.71 -33.48 -18.07
CA GLN A 425 -7.35 -32.09 -17.87
C GLN A 425 -8.57 -31.25 -17.47
N SER A 426 -9.73 -31.43 -18.11
CA SER A 426 -10.96 -30.71 -17.73
C SER A 426 -11.43 -31.04 -16.31
N GLU A 427 -11.41 -32.32 -15.91
CA GLU A 427 -11.82 -32.73 -14.57
C GLU A 427 -10.85 -32.24 -13.48
N MET A 428 -9.54 -32.22 -13.75
CA MET A 428 -8.57 -31.57 -12.88
C MET A 428 -8.85 -30.08 -12.70
N GLN A 429 -9.21 -29.37 -13.79
CA GLN A 429 -9.52 -27.95 -13.74
C GLN A 429 -10.80 -27.69 -12.94
N ASN A 430 -11.84 -28.50 -13.13
CA ASN A 430 -13.08 -28.45 -12.36
C ASN A 430 -12.81 -28.67 -10.85
N MET A 431 -11.98 -29.65 -10.50
CA MET A 431 -11.60 -29.96 -9.12
C MET A 431 -10.81 -28.82 -8.46
N MET A 432 -9.88 -28.19 -9.18
CA MET A 432 -9.09 -27.05 -8.67
C MET A 432 -9.90 -25.75 -8.58
N ALA A 433 -10.91 -25.56 -9.43
CA ALA A 433 -11.78 -24.38 -9.41
C ALA A 433 -12.64 -24.30 -8.13
N LEU A 434 -13.01 -25.45 -7.55
CA LEU A 434 -13.78 -25.55 -6.31
C LEU A 434 -13.07 -24.95 -5.07
N GLU A 435 -11.75 -24.75 -5.11
CA GLU A 435 -10.96 -24.31 -3.95
C GLU A 435 -10.77 -22.78 -3.84
N ARG A 436 -11.24 -21.96 -4.80
CA ARG A 436 -11.07 -20.48 -4.74
C ARG A 436 -12.34 -19.69 -5.02
N GLN A 437 -12.68 -18.80 -4.08
CA GLN A 437 -14.03 -18.32 -3.81
C GLN A 437 -14.27 -16.85 -4.23
N SER A 438 -14.05 -16.51 -5.49
CA SER A 438 -14.39 -15.17 -6.01
C SER A 438 -14.88 -15.28 -7.46
N PRO A 439 -16.16 -14.92 -7.74
CA PRO A 439 -16.73 -14.98 -9.08
C PRO A 439 -15.96 -14.10 -10.09
N ALA A 440 -15.83 -14.58 -11.33
CA ALA A 440 -15.14 -13.86 -12.38
C ALA A 440 -16.08 -12.94 -13.17
N LEU A 441 -15.54 -11.91 -13.82
CA LEU A 441 -16.28 -11.08 -14.78
C LEU A 441 -16.72 -11.89 -16.01
N VAL A 442 -15.93 -12.89 -16.41
CA VAL A 442 -16.32 -13.82 -17.48
C VAL A 442 -17.54 -14.70 -17.14
N ASP A 443 -17.91 -14.80 -15.85
CA ASP A 443 -19.09 -15.55 -15.39
C ASP A 443 -20.38 -14.71 -15.43
N ILE A 444 -20.30 -13.43 -15.80
CA ILE A 444 -21.47 -12.53 -15.89
C ILE A 444 -22.40 -12.99 -17.02
N GLU A 445 -23.71 -12.92 -16.80
CA GLU A 445 -24.70 -13.32 -17.79
C GLU A 445 -24.57 -12.50 -19.09
N ASN A 446 -24.53 -13.17 -20.24
CA ASN A 446 -24.34 -12.58 -21.57
C ASN A 446 -23.03 -11.77 -21.72
N PHE A 447 -21.98 -12.10 -20.97
CA PHE A 447 -20.68 -11.44 -21.08
C PHE A 447 -19.99 -11.67 -22.44
N HIS A 448 -19.46 -10.58 -23.00
CA HIS A 448 -18.67 -10.57 -24.22
C HIS A 448 -17.27 -10.04 -23.95
N SER A 449 -16.26 -10.59 -24.63
CA SER A 449 -14.85 -10.19 -24.45
C SER A 449 -14.59 -8.69 -24.71
N SER A 450 -15.44 -8.02 -25.51
CA SER A 450 -15.40 -6.57 -25.71
C SER A 450 -15.80 -5.75 -24.48
N GLN A 451 -16.69 -6.27 -23.61
CA GLN A 451 -17.01 -5.64 -22.32
C GLN A 451 -15.81 -5.74 -21.38
N GLY A 452 -15.19 -6.93 -21.28
CA GLY A 452 -13.94 -7.12 -20.53
C GLY A 452 -12.83 -6.18 -20.99
N ALA A 453 -12.56 -6.11 -22.29
CA ALA A 453 -11.55 -5.22 -22.86
C ALA A 453 -11.80 -3.73 -22.53
N ASN A 454 -13.05 -3.27 -22.62
CA ASN A 454 -13.41 -1.89 -22.30
C ASN A 454 -13.32 -1.58 -20.80
N PHE A 455 -13.73 -2.51 -19.94
CA PHE A 455 -13.60 -2.38 -18.49
C PHE A 455 -12.12 -2.35 -18.06
N PHE A 456 -11.30 -3.26 -18.58
CA PHE A 456 -9.86 -3.30 -18.33
C PHE A 456 -9.17 -2.02 -18.82
N GLN A 457 -9.53 -1.50 -20.00
CA GLN A 457 -9.04 -0.21 -20.47
C GLN A 457 -9.43 0.94 -19.53
N ALA A 458 -10.69 1.01 -19.08
CA ALA A 458 -11.16 2.03 -18.15
C ALA A 458 -10.43 1.96 -16.79
N ALA A 459 -10.20 0.75 -16.27
CA ALA A 459 -9.41 0.53 -15.06
C ALA A 459 -7.94 0.93 -15.24
N ALA A 460 -7.32 0.57 -16.36
CA ALA A 460 -5.94 0.95 -16.66
C ALA A 460 -5.77 2.48 -16.81
N ASP A 461 -6.74 3.18 -17.41
CA ASP A 461 -6.71 4.64 -17.51
C ASP A 461 -7.00 5.33 -16.17
N TYR A 462 -7.91 4.79 -15.36
CA TYR A 462 -8.12 5.23 -13.98
C TYR A 462 -6.84 5.09 -13.15
N PHE A 463 -6.12 3.96 -13.28
CA PHE A 463 -4.84 3.74 -12.59
C PHE A 463 -3.79 4.79 -13.00
N ARG A 464 -3.61 5.00 -14.31
CA ARG A 464 -2.64 5.98 -14.85
C ARG A 464 -2.94 7.43 -14.44
N ARG A 465 -4.21 7.80 -14.31
CA ARG A 465 -4.63 9.14 -13.88
C ARG A 465 -4.57 9.34 -12.37
N ALA A 466 -4.53 8.24 -11.60
CA ALA A 466 -4.31 8.24 -10.16
C ALA A 466 -5.18 9.25 -9.39
N PRO A 467 -6.53 9.21 -9.51
CA PRO A 467 -7.41 10.23 -8.93
C PRO A 467 -7.30 10.35 -7.41
N TRP A 468 -6.91 9.26 -6.72
CA TRP A 468 -6.55 9.24 -5.29
C TRP A 468 -5.41 10.20 -4.92
N GLN A 469 -4.71 10.80 -5.89
CA GLN A 469 -3.76 11.87 -5.65
C GLN A 469 -4.40 13.23 -5.34
N ARG A 470 -5.65 13.44 -5.80
CA ARG A 470 -6.36 14.72 -5.71
C ARG A 470 -7.59 14.68 -4.79
N VAL A 471 -8.08 13.48 -4.49
CA VAL A 471 -9.24 13.25 -3.59
C VAL A 471 -8.77 13.21 -2.13
N PRO A 472 -9.33 14.05 -1.23
CA PRO A 472 -9.13 13.95 0.22
C PRO A 472 -9.57 12.59 0.77
N SER A 473 -8.91 12.09 1.81
CA SER A 473 -9.22 10.77 2.41
C SER A 473 -10.60 10.69 3.07
N ASP A 474 -11.24 11.83 3.31
CA ASP A 474 -12.46 12.01 4.09
C ASP A 474 -13.71 12.35 3.27
N THR A 475 -13.65 12.14 1.96
CA THR A 475 -14.65 12.64 1.00
C THR A 475 -15.21 11.54 0.12
N ALA A 476 -16.50 11.67 -0.17
CA ALA A 476 -17.22 10.83 -1.12
C ALA A 476 -17.62 11.65 -2.35
N ILE A 477 -17.77 10.98 -3.48
CA ILE A 477 -18.36 11.56 -4.70
C ILE A 477 -19.74 10.94 -4.87
N ARG A 478 -20.81 11.74 -4.73
CA ARG A 478 -22.15 11.29 -5.09
C ARG A 478 -22.24 11.17 -6.61
N ILE A 479 -22.75 10.04 -7.08
CA ILE A 479 -23.03 9.75 -8.48
C ILE A 479 -24.53 9.47 -8.61
N ASP A 480 -25.29 10.42 -9.15
CA ASP A 480 -26.70 10.20 -9.51
C ASP A 480 -26.76 9.71 -10.98
N CYS A 481 -27.31 8.51 -11.21
CA CYS A 481 -27.54 7.92 -12.53
C CYS A 481 -28.99 7.42 -12.68
N PRO A 482 -29.94 8.31 -13.05
CA PRO A 482 -31.36 7.94 -13.19
C PRO A 482 -31.64 6.86 -14.24
N GLN A 483 -30.72 6.63 -15.19
CA GLN A 483 -30.85 5.61 -16.24
C GLN A 483 -30.75 4.17 -15.70
N LEU A 484 -30.19 3.96 -14.50
CA LEU A 484 -30.06 2.63 -13.88
C LEU A 484 -31.04 2.42 -12.71
N ALA A 485 -31.92 3.38 -12.45
CA ALA A 485 -32.89 3.36 -11.36
C ALA A 485 -33.95 2.25 -11.47
N GLU A 486 -34.09 1.62 -12.64
CA GLU A 486 -34.98 0.45 -12.83
C GLU A 486 -34.33 -0.89 -12.44
N PHE A 487 -32.99 -0.92 -12.31
CA PHE A 487 -32.22 -2.12 -11.97
C PHE A 487 -31.66 -2.11 -10.55
N GLY A 488 -31.49 -0.93 -9.95
CA GLY A 488 -30.91 -0.76 -8.62
C GLY A 488 -31.00 0.69 -8.14
N ALA A 489 -30.10 1.10 -7.25
CA ALA A 489 -30.09 2.46 -6.72
C ALA A 489 -29.85 3.50 -7.83
N ALA A 490 -30.68 4.56 -7.86
CA ALA A 490 -30.50 5.71 -8.75
C ALA A 490 -29.31 6.61 -8.35
N ARG A 491 -28.80 6.43 -7.13
CA ARG A 491 -27.74 7.21 -6.49
C ARG A 491 -26.74 6.27 -5.85
N TRP A 492 -25.47 6.60 -6.02
CA TRP A 492 -24.34 5.90 -5.44
C TRP A 492 -23.39 6.90 -4.78
N PHE A 493 -22.62 6.42 -3.81
CA PHE A 493 -21.55 7.16 -3.14
C PHE A 493 -20.24 6.47 -3.42
N ALA A 494 -19.38 7.14 -4.18
CA ALA A 494 -18.10 6.62 -4.63
C ALA A 494 -16.98 7.06 -3.68
N ILE A 495 -16.22 6.08 -3.19
CA ILE A 495 -14.99 6.26 -2.43
C ILE A 495 -13.82 5.87 -3.31
N VAL A 496 -12.99 6.85 -3.63
CA VAL A 496 -11.72 6.66 -4.32
C VAL A 496 -10.73 6.08 -3.32
N LEU A 497 -10.12 4.93 -3.65
CA LEU A 497 -9.16 4.24 -2.78
C LEU A 497 -7.73 4.48 -3.29
N GLY A 498 -6.79 4.72 -2.37
CA GLY A 498 -5.36 4.86 -2.66
C GLY A 498 -4.62 5.89 -1.80
N GLN A 499 -5.33 6.72 -1.04
CA GLN A 499 -4.75 7.80 -0.23
C GLN A 499 -3.78 7.27 0.82
N GLY A 500 -4.10 6.16 1.48
CA GLY A 500 -3.20 5.48 2.44
C GLY A 500 -2.19 4.51 1.83
N GLY A 501 -2.12 4.41 0.50
CA GLY A 501 -1.12 3.60 -0.21
C GLY A 501 -1.22 2.08 -0.07
N GLN A 502 -2.21 1.55 0.65
CA GLN A 502 -2.38 0.11 0.82
C GLN A 502 -3.19 -0.52 -0.32
N THR A 503 -4.43 -0.07 -0.52
CA THR A 503 -5.32 -0.54 -1.58
C THR A 503 -5.67 0.60 -2.51
N PHE A 504 -5.62 0.36 -3.82
CA PHE A 504 -6.01 1.32 -4.85
C PHE A 504 -7.27 0.83 -5.56
N GLY A 505 -8.13 1.75 -5.99
CA GLY A 505 -9.39 1.38 -6.63
C GLY A 505 -10.52 2.40 -6.49
N LEU A 506 -11.74 1.90 -6.61
CA LEU A 506 -12.99 2.63 -6.47
C LEU A 506 -14.04 1.73 -5.82
N ALA A 507 -14.63 2.16 -4.71
CA ALA A 507 -15.75 1.49 -4.07
C ALA A 507 -17.04 2.31 -4.22
N LEU A 508 -18.13 1.67 -4.63
CA LEU A 508 -19.45 2.29 -4.79
C LEU A 508 -20.42 1.70 -3.75
N TYR A 509 -21.08 2.57 -3.00
CA TYR A 509 -22.08 2.22 -2.00
C TYR A 509 -23.44 2.80 -2.38
N SER A 510 -24.53 2.05 -2.19
CA SER A 510 -25.88 2.60 -2.40
C SER A 510 -26.30 3.58 -1.30
N GLU A 511 -25.75 3.45 -0.09
CA GLU A 511 -26.12 4.23 1.10
C GLU A 511 -24.97 5.07 1.66
N LEU A 512 -25.26 6.33 2.02
CA LEU A 512 -24.26 7.22 2.65
C LEU A 512 -23.89 6.77 4.07
N GLY A 513 -24.82 6.11 4.77
CA GLY A 513 -24.56 5.58 6.12
C GLY A 513 -23.51 4.47 6.15
N ASP A 514 -23.39 3.69 5.07
CA ASP A 514 -22.34 2.66 4.95
C ASP A 514 -20.96 3.31 4.80
N VAL A 515 -20.87 4.34 3.95
CA VAL A 515 -19.68 5.17 3.79
C VAL A 515 -19.27 5.82 5.12
N GLN A 516 -20.22 6.45 5.83
CA GLN A 516 -19.98 7.13 7.10
C GLN A 516 -19.50 6.16 8.20
N ARG A 517 -20.01 4.92 8.23
CA ARG A 517 -19.55 3.89 9.17
C ARG A 517 -18.12 3.43 8.88
N LEU A 518 -17.77 3.21 7.62
CA LEU A 518 -16.41 2.84 7.20
C LEU A 518 -15.40 3.96 7.47
N CYS A 519 -15.83 5.22 7.32
CA CYS A 519 -15.07 6.41 7.63
C CYS A 519 -14.94 6.70 9.15
N GLY A 520 -15.96 6.36 9.94
CA GLY A 520 -16.16 6.87 11.30
C GLY A 520 -15.25 6.29 12.39
N GLY A 521 -14.61 5.14 12.15
CA GLY A 521 -13.47 4.59 12.92
C GLY A 521 -13.65 4.19 14.40
N CYS A 522 -14.58 4.78 15.16
CA CYS A 522 -14.52 4.77 16.63
C CYS A 522 -15.74 4.19 17.38
N CYS A 523 -16.84 3.84 16.70
CA CYS A 523 -18.02 3.29 17.37
C CYS A 523 -18.07 1.76 17.31
N SER A 524 -17.45 1.10 18.30
CA SER A 524 -17.58 -0.31 18.72
C SER A 524 -17.55 -1.43 17.65
N PRO A 525 -16.71 -2.48 17.81
CA PRO A 525 -16.77 -3.67 16.95
C PRO A 525 -18.01 -4.53 17.27
N GLY A 526 -19.18 -4.09 16.79
CA GLY A 526 -20.51 -4.64 17.10
C GLY A 526 -21.39 -4.87 15.87
N ASP A 527 -21.59 -3.85 15.01
CA ASP A 527 -22.46 -3.93 13.83
C ASP A 527 -21.72 -3.48 12.55
N GLY A 528 -20.78 -4.31 12.11
CA GLY A 528 -20.01 -4.12 10.87
C GLY A 528 -20.76 -4.45 9.57
N SER A 529 -22.07 -4.69 9.63
CA SER A 529 -22.90 -5.03 8.46
C SER A 529 -23.21 -3.81 7.60
N THR A 530 -22.64 -3.73 6.41
CA THR A 530 -23.14 -2.84 5.34
C THR A 530 -24.60 -3.20 5.06
N THR A 531 -25.46 -2.19 5.01
CA THR A 531 -26.91 -2.38 4.83
C THR A 531 -27.36 -2.25 3.37
N GLY A 532 -26.51 -1.66 2.52
CA GLY A 532 -26.72 -1.55 1.09
C GLY A 532 -25.65 -2.27 0.25
N THR A 533 -25.87 -2.27 -1.06
CA THR A 533 -24.96 -2.90 -2.02
C THR A 533 -23.61 -2.20 -2.03
N CYS A 534 -22.55 -2.99 -1.88
CA CYS A 534 -21.16 -2.59 -2.04
C CYS A 534 -20.61 -3.19 -3.34
N LEU A 535 -20.14 -2.32 -4.24
CA LEU A 535 -19.57 -2.68 -5.53
C LEU A 535 -18.19 -2.04 -5.66
N SER A 536 -17.14 -2.84 -5.49
CA SER A 536 -15.76 -2.37 -5.45
C SER A 536 -14.94 -2.91 -6.62
N MET A 537 -14.13 -2.05 -7.23
CA MET A 537 -13.03 -2.44 -8.11
C MET A 537 -11.72 -2.08 -7.40
N LEU A 538 -10.89 -3.08 -7.13
CA LEU A 538 -9.58 -2.96 -6.51
C LEU A 538 -8.49 -3.30 -7.53
N PHE A 539 -7.30 -2.73 -7.39
CA PHE A 539 -6.11 -3.15 -8.14
C PHE A 539 -5.28 -4.15 -7.34
N GLY A 540 -4.78 -5.18 -8.02
CA GLY A 540 -3.86 -6.18 -7.46
C GLY A 540 -2.92 -6.79 -8.51
N GLU A 541 -2.12 -7.75 -8.06
CA GLU A 541 -1.27 -8.58 -8.93
C GLU A 541 -2.09 -9.69 -9.61
N ALA A 542 -1.55 -10.27 -10.69
CA ALA A 542 -2.21 -11.31 -11.49
C ALA A 542 -2.68 -12.57 -10.71
N PHE A 543 -2.18 -12.79 -9.49
CA PHE A 543 -2.56 -13.92 -8.64
C PHE A 543 -3.73 -13.64 -7.69
N GLU A 544 -4.20 -12.40 -7.62
CA GLU A 544 -5.27 -11.93 -6.75
C GLU A 544 -6.63 -11.86 -7.48
N VAL A 545 -6.61 -11.77 -8.82
CA VAL A 545 -7.81 -11.81 -9.66
C VAL A 545 -8.31 -13.24 -9.93
N PRO A 546 -9.63 -13.42 -10.21
CA PRO A 546 -10.18 -14.69 -10.66
C PRO A 546 -9.45 -15.22 -11.90
N ILE A 547 -9.14 -16.52 -11.91
CA ILE A 547 -8.32 -17.10 -12.98
C ILE A 547 -9.00 -17.05 -14.35
N GLY A 548 -10.34 -17.07 -14.39
CA GLY A 548 -11.12 -16.91 -15.63
C GLY A 548 -10.86 -15.55 -16.29
N ASP A 549 -10.85 -14.48 -15.51
CA ASP A 549 -10.57 -13.12 -15.98
C ASP A 549 -9.11 -12.98 -16.41
N LEU A 550 -8.16 -13.55 -15.65
CA LEU A 550 -6.75 -13.57 -16.06
C LEU A 550 -6.55 -14.28 -17.41
N LEU A 551 -7.15 -15.46 -17.59
CA LEU A 551 -7.06 -16.23 -18.83
C LEU A 551 -7.70 -15.49 -20.02
N ALA A 552 -8.83 -14.82 -19.80
CA ALA A 552 -9.48 -14.01 -20.81
C ALA A 552 -8.62 -12.77 -21.16
N ALA A 553 -8.07 -12.09 -20.16
CA ALA A 553 -7.18 -10.94 -20.35
C ALA A 553 -5.90 -11.33 -21.12
N GLU A 554 -5.26 -12.44 -20.78
CA GLU A 554 -4.10 -12.98 -21.51
C GLU A 554 -4.47 -13.34 -22.96
N LYS A 555 -5.55 -14.11 -23.16
CA LYS A 555 -5.99 -14.60 -24.49
C LYS A 555 -6.40 -13.47 -25.42
N HIS A 556 -7.13 -12.48 -24.89
CA HIS A 556 -7.71 -11.37 -25.66
C HIS A 556 -6.87 -10.09 -25.59
N HIS A 557 -5.70 -10.15 -24.92
CA HIS A 557 -4.77 -9.03 -24.78
C HIS A 557 -5.45 -7.77 -24.19
N TRP A 558 -6.25 -7.95 -23.13
CA TRP A 558 -6.95 -6.85 -22.48
C TRP A 558 -5.96 -5.86 -21.85
N PRO A 559 -6.21 -4.53 -21.91
CA PRO A 559 -5.23 -3.54 -21.48
C PRO A 559 -5.03 -3.52 -19.95
N ILE A 560 -3.78 -3.46 -19.51
CA ILE A 560 -3.40 -3.22 -18.11
C ILE A 560 -2.42 -2.04 -18.03
N ALA A 561 -2.33 -1.37 -16.88
CA ALA A 561 -1.38 -0.27 -16.64
C ALA A 561 -0.01 -0.77 -16.13
N GLY A 562 0.01 -1.87 -15.39
CA GLY A 562 1.22 -2.53 -14.89
C GLY A 562 0.94 -3.89 -14.25
N PRO A 563 1.97 -4.61 -13.78
CA PRO A 563 1.84 -5.90 -13.12
C PRO A 563 0.92 -5.90 -11.88
N GLU A 564 0.89 -4.78 -11.15
CA GLU A 564 0.08 -4.54 -9.94
C GLU A 564 -1.27 -3.86 -10.23
N SER A 565 -1.70 -3.79 -11.50
CA SER A 565 -2.91 -3.06 -11.91
C SER A 565 -4.01 -3.97 -12.49
N TYR A 566 -4.06 -5.25 -12.12
CA TYR A 566 -5.17 -6.12 -12.53
C TYR A 566 -6.44 -5.72 -11.75
N PRO A 567 -7.57 -5.47 -12.43
CA PRO A 567 -8.80 -5.09 -11.75
C PRO A 567 -9.49 -6.33 -11.16
N LEU A 568 -9.62 -6.35 -9.83
CA LEU A 568 -10.44 -7.29 -9.07
C LEU A 568 -11.79 -6.63 -8.77
N VAL A 569 -12.89 -7.21 -9.24
CA VAL A 569 -14.25 -6.75 -8.90
C VAL A 569 -14.81 -7.59 -7.76
N LEU A 570 -15.26 -6.91 -6.71
CA LEU A 570 -15.93 -7.49 -5.55
C LEU A 570 -17.33 -6.89 -5.47
N CYS A 571 -18.35 -7.75 -5.42
CA CYS A 571 -19.74 -7.33 -5.27
C CYS A 571 -20.40 -8.09 -4.10
N ALA A 572 -21.04 -7.34 -3.20
CA ALA A 572 -21.74 -7.87 -2.05
C ALA A 572 -22.99 -7.02 -1.75
N GLU A 573 -24.07 -7.64 -1.29
CA GLU A 573 -25.33 -6.95 -0.90
C GLU A 573 -25.44 -6.73 0.61
N ASP A 574 -24.72 -7.52 1.39
CA ASP A 574 -24.52 -7.44 2.83
C ASP A 574 -23.11 -7.95 3.16
N THR A 575 -22.77 -8.19 4.43
CA THR A 575 -21.48 -8.80 4.82
C THR A 575 -21.34 -10.29 4.52
N SER A 576 -22.20 -10.88 3.66
CA SER A 576 -22.07 -12.27 3.22
C SER A 576 -21.20 -12.42 1.97
N SER A 577 -21.09 -13.65 1.47
CA SER A 577 -20.12 -14.09 0.47
C SER A 577 -20.17 -13.27 -0.85
N PRO A 578 -19.01 -13.04 -1.50
CA PRO A 578 -18.97 -12.31 -2.77
C PRO A 578 -19.80 -13.00 -3.85
N ARG A 579 -20.59 -12.22 -4.59
CA ARG A 579 -21.42 -12.69 -5.70
C ARG A 579 -20.93 -12.18 -7.06
N THR A 580 -21.35 -12.84 -8.12
CA THR A 580 -21.15 -12.37 -9.50
C THR A 580 -21.83 -11.01 -9.68
N ALA A 581 -21.14 -10.07 -10.33
CA ALA A 581 -21.71 -8.78 -10.70
C ALA A 581 -22.80 -8.95 -11.77
N GLN A 582 -23.78 -8.05 -11.78
CA GLN A 582 -24.81 -7.98 -12.81
C GLN A 582 -24.31 -7.19 -14.04
N PRO A 583 -24.86 -7.42 -15.25
CA PRO A 583 -24.44 -6.70 -16.46
C PRO A 583 -24.58 -5.18 -16.38
N TRP A 584 -25.48 -4.67 -15.52
CA TRP A 584 -25.66 -3.23 -15.28
C TRP A 584 -24.68 -2.68 -14.22
N GLU A 585 -24.24 -3.50 -13.27
CA GLU A 585 -23.24 -3.15 -12.26
C GLU A 585 -21.86 -2.99 -12.89
N LEU A 586 -21.49 -3.86 -13.84
CA LEU A 586 -20.27 -3.72 -14.62
C LEU A 586 -20.27 -2.40 -15.44
N GLN A 587 -21.42 -2.03 -16.02
CA GLN A 587 -21.57 -0.76 -16.74
C GLN A 587 -21.48 0.45 -15.81
N LEU A 588 -22.05 0.37 -14.60
CA LEU A 588 -21.93 1.41 -13.57
C LEU A 588 -20.48 1.60 -13.13
N LEU A 589 -19.74 0.51 -12.87
CA LEU A 589 -18.31 0.56 -12.54
C LEU A 589 -17.48 1.13 -13.70
N GLU A 590 -17.59 0.58 -14.91
CA GLU A 590 -16.85 1.06 -16.08
C GLU A 590 -17.11 2.57 -16.31
N ALA A 591 -18.37 2.99 -16.22
CA ALA A 591 -18.72 4.40 -16.39
C ALA A 591 -18.17 5.29 -15.27
N SER A 592 -18.14 4.79 -14.02
CA SER A 592 -17.57 5.51 -12.87
C SER A 592 -16.05 5.63 -12.97
N LEU A 593 -15.35 4.59 -13.42
CA LEU A 593 -13.90 4.63 -13.69
C LEU A 593 -13.53 5.62 -14.80
N ARG A 594 -14.41 5.84 -15.78
CA ARG A 594 -14.24 6.89 -16.80
C ARG A 594 -14.57 8.28 -16.26
N ALA A 595 -15.68 8.45 -15.54
CA ALA A 595 -16.20 9.76 -15.12
C ALA A 595 -15.52 10.37 -13.88
N VAL A 596 -15.14 9.56 -12.89
CA VAL A 596 -14.56 10.04 -11.63
C VAL A 596 -13.24 10.79 -11.86
N PRO A 597 -12.27 10.30 -12.65
CA PRO A 597 -11.06 11.06 -12.95
C PRO A 597 -11.35 12.41 -13.62
N ASP A 598 -12.24 12.46 -14.62
CA ASP A 598 -12.63 13.72 -15.28
C ASP A 598 -13.23 14.72 -14.29
N PHE A 599 -14.12 14.26 -13.41
CA PHE A 599 -14.73 15.09 -12.37
C PHE A 599 -13.69 15.65 -11.40
N VAL A 600 -12.84 14.79 -10.83
CA VAL A 600 -11.80 15.14 -9.84
C VAL A 600 -10.75 16.09 -10.42
N GLU A 601 -10.43 15.98 -11.71
CA GLU A 601 -9.48 16.87 -12.37
C GLU A 601 -10.05 18.25 -12.69
N GLN A 602 -11.36 18.36 -12.94
CA GLN A 602 -12.04 19.59 -13.36
C GLN A 602 -12.70 20.35 -12.20
N HIS A 603 -13.17 19.64 -11.17
CA HIS A 603 -13.90 20.18 -10.02
C HIS A 603 -13.19 19.75 -8.73
N PRO A 604 -12.09 20.41 -8.34
CA PRO A 604 -11.43 20.12 -7.06
C PRO A 604 -12.39 20.26 -5.88
N TYR A 605 -12.12 19.58 -4.76
CA TYR A 605 -13.04 19.48 -3.60
C TYR A 605 -13.51 20.82 -2.94
N TYR A 606 -12.92 21.96 -3.31
CA TYR A 606 -13.41 23.29 -2.91
C TYR A 606 -14.48 23.88 -3.85
N ASP A 607 -14.89 23.15 -4.90
CA ASP A 607 -15.98 23.49 -5.81
C ASP A 607 -17.21 22.63 -5.50
N ASP A 608 -18.21 23.20 -4.82
CA ASP A 608 -19.46 22.50 -4.47
C ASP A 608 -20.42 22.29 -5.67
N SER A 609 -20.01 22.62 -6.91
CA SER A 609 -20.85 22.47 -8.09
C SER A 609 -21.04 21.01 -8.52
N ALA A 610 -22.24 20.73 -9.04
CA ALA A 610 -22.57 19.42 -9.60
C ALA A 610 -22.21 19.37 -11.10
N ALA A 611 -21.39 18.40 -11.48
CA ALA A 611 -20.92 18.20 -12.84
C ALA A 611 -21.77 17.16 -13.59
N ALA A 612 -22.25 17.49 -14.79
CA ALA A 612 -22.92 16.53 -15.66
C ALA A 612 -21.89 15.83 -16.57
N ALA A 613 -21.78 14.51 -16.47
CA ALA A 613 -20.92 13.68 -17.32
C ALA A 613 -21.76 12.81 -18.26
N ARG A 614 -21.30 12.64 -19.50
CA ARG A 614 -21.90 11.74 -20.50
C ARG A 614 -20.87 10.72 -20.96
N VAL A 615 -20.93 9.52 -20.40
CA VAL A 615 -19.94 8.47 -20.61
C VAL A 615 -20.36 7.57 -21.77
N PRO A 616 -19.51 7.33 -22.79
CA PRO A 616 -19.82 6.40 -23.87
C PRO A 616 -19.65 4.94 -23.42
N MET A 617 -20.70 4.13 -23.56
CA MET A 617 -20.71 2.70 -23.26
C MET A 617 -21.16 1.88 -24.48
N ILE A 618 -20.90 0.57 -24.48
CA ILE A 618 -21.37 -0.35 -25.53
C ILE A 618 -22.90 -0.31 -25.69
N ALA A 619 -23.64 -0.30 -24.58
CA ALA A 619 -25.11 -0.27 -24.57
C ALA A 619 -25.71 1.12 -24.91
N GLY A 620 -24.88 2.12 -25.18
CA GLY A 620 -25.27 3.52 -25.33
C GLY A 620 -24.83 4.40 -24.14
N PRO A 621 -24.83 5.73 -24.29
CA PRO A 621 -24.20 6.61 -23.31
C PRO A 621 -24.99 6.73 -22.00
N LEU A 622 -24.29 6.56 -20.88
CA LEU A 622 -24.81 6.85 -19.54
C LEU A 622 -24.60 8.33 -19.19
N LYS A 623 -25.59 8.93 -18.53
CA LYS A 623 -25.53 10.29 -17.99
C LYS A 623 -25.43 10.23 -16.47
N PHE A 624 -24.34 10.76 -15.94
CA PHE A 624 -24.13 10.90 -14.51
C PHE A 624 -24.24 12.38 -14.12
N THR A 625 -24.69 12.63 -12.90
CA THR A 625 -24.42 13.89 -12.18
C THR A 625 -23.50 13.56 -11.02
N LEU A 626 -22.32 14.18 -10.98
CA LEU A 626 -21.32 13.99 -9.93
C LEU A 626 -21.24 15.23 -9.06
N SER A 627 -21.09 15.05 -7.74
CA SER A 627 -20.87 16.15 -6.78
C SER A 627 -20.19 15.65 -5.52
N TRP A 628 -19.37 16.49 -4.89
CA TRP A 628 -18.75 16.18 -3.60
C TRP A 628 -19.77 16.01 -2.47
N VAL A 629 -19.46 15.11 -1.54
CA VAL A 629 -20.19 14.89 -0.29
C VAL A 629 -19.18 14.64 0.82
N ASP A 630 -19.32 15.35 1.94
CA ASP A 630 -18.50 15.15 3.12
C ASP A 630 -18.87 13.82 3.79
N ALA A 631 -17.92 12.89 3.88
CA ALA A 631 -18.16 11.56 4.42
C ALA A 631 -18.10 11.50 5.97
N GLY A 632 -17.86 12.64 6.64
CA GLY A 632 -17.76 12.74 8.10
C GLY A 632 -16.46 12.19 8.70
N CYS A 633 -15.49 11.78 7.87
CA CYS A 633 -14.23 11.14 8.28
C CYS A 633 -13.22 12.14 8.88
N GLY A 634 -13.55 12.78 10.01
CA GLY A 634 -12.67 13.80 10.58
C GLY A 634 -13.02 14.38 11.95
N SER A 635 -14.23 14.14 12.47
CA SER A 635 -14.50 14.46 13.87
C SER A 635 -13.83 13.41 14.77
N GLU A 636 -12.90 13.84 15.63
CA GLU A 636 -12.65 13.11 16.87
C GLU A 636 -14.01 12.99 17.60
N CYS A 637 -14.53 11.77 17.73
CA CYS A 637 -15.84 11.54 18.35
C CYS A 637 -15.81 11.96 19.82
N GLY A 638 -16.37 13.13 20.13
CA GLY A 638 -16.55 13.63 21.50
C GLY A 638 -17.52 12.80 22.37
N GLU A 639 -17.97 11.63 21.91
CA GLU A 639 -18.89 10.73 22.61
C GLU A 639 -18.18 9.48 23.19
N CYS A 640 -16.86 9.37 23.09
CA CYS A 640 -16.09 8.29 23.71
C CYS A 640 -15.92 8.41 25.25
N GLU A 641 -16.48 9.42 25.90
CA GLU A 641 -16.32 9.68 27.36
C GLU A 641 -17.43 9.09 28.27
N ASN A 642 -18.45 8.39 27.74
CA ASN A 642 -19.59 7.92 28.55
C ASN A 642 -19.84 6.40 28.54
N HIS A 643 -18.80 5.58 28.72
CA HIS A 643 -18.95 4.18 29.18
C HIS A 643 -17.76 3.71 30.04
N GLU A 644 -17.81 4.02 31.35
CA GLU A 644 -17.25 3.18 32.43
C GLU A 644 -18.28 2.12 32.88
#